data_AF-A0A1J4Z0V1-F1
#
_entry.id   AF-A0A1J4Z0V1-F1
#
_cell.length_a   1.000
_cell.length_b   1.000
_cell.length_c   1.000
_cell.angle_alpha   90.00
_cell.angle_beta   90.00
_cell.angle_gamma   90.00
#
_symmetry.space_group_name_H-M   'P 1'
#
loop_
_entity.id
_entity.type
_entity.pdbx_description
1 polymer ?
#
loop_
_entity_poly.entity_id
_entity_poly.type
_entity_poly.pdbx_seq_one_letter_code
_entity_poly.pdbx_strand_id
1 'polypeptide(L)'
;MRKPGIVHFKYFVGIRSLAEIATPEDRICVLNILGNESRSVTPISHAYSGGNVVFGTMPGRRGQVLETPLGDIPVYNNVREGLEAGHKFNVGVVYLPPAAVRDGVAELIRINPEVDKVVILTEKTSVHDAREIRALGQQRGVDIFGANCLGVADSWNHVRIGGALGGDNPAETLRKGSIAIYSNSGNFTTTIANYLTIGGWGTTTLISSGKDVYIHYATPEFAYAMANDVRTKAAVMYAEPGGYYEEDVTFDKPVVACVVGRWKANLTRAVGHAGAIAGSGDDALAKERWFMEKFGVTELFTPEHPVCSKRGAVVTNIAHIPLALTAVMHLNGVERDFPPEGNLELKPWFGDDQGLKLPPELDIPVVKALPPYDMQIAELLKQVGAIFPRQSMKDCSGSSVMDPKTQITKVNGISILDTAKQPLESNLCLALVRELNDANDNALFNLAVAARVNLHGEVMLAAADAAREAGNAPNTAVGAAVALLGPKRVDGARRAADTLIDLFAHSGLTAGADEQAKITPAKASAKQLATLLGGAPDPLAEAMLKAFDKRHGKSAFVRYLRALKGHPTADAVTAALTTTIAWEPLIRKRISRLTVRDLPWYAHLFAVIIGASTAAKNHQISKFCGIANDKILESWTITELAYLALMGERPTAANLFPFQVMLGLIISNGVGTISAQGCKGAVSADGPESPERVQINKGMLGFLTHTGFAHGGNGYEGIQFLIESFGDTKLADAGAADHGLDLKAMATDYARKFGDEKKAGKALGLPVRNIPGVNHPVFKGHVVNHDPREVYIAQLFAERGEKNIFHDYYKAVVQALFDTGVTKNVFCVNIDAIIATLLLKLLWPRFRTGKLGESSMETAAFTSFLFGRMAGCAGEIDDHINRGRNMDTRTPASQCSRVS
;
A
#
# COMPACT_ATOMS: atom_id res chain seq x y z
N MET A 1 34.33 43.95 33.14
CA MET A 1 33.58 45.11 32.64
C MET A 1 32.72 44.61 31.48
N ARG A 2 31.39 44.74 31.54
CA ARG A 2 30.50 44.23 30.46
C ARG A 2 30.59 45.12 29.23
N LYS A 3 30.50 44.54 28.02
CA LYS A 3 30.51 45.32 26.78
C LYS A 3 29.28 46.25 26.75
N PRO A 4 29.43 47.55 26.46
CA PRO A 4 28.29 48.44 26.30
C PRO A 4 27.48 48.01 25.08
N GLY A 5 26.15 48.03 25.21
CA GLY A 5 25.23 47.79 24.10
C GLY A 5 25.38 48.83 23.00
N ILE A 6 24.82 48.53 21.83
CA ILE A 6 24.86 49.44 20.68
C ILE A 6 23.95 50.64 20.92
N VAL A 7 24.52 51.86 20.89
CA VAL A 7 23.83 53.13 21.17
C VAL A 7 22.62 53.39 20.25
N HIS A 8 22.61 52.78 19.06
CA HIS A 8 21.50 52.88 18.10
C HIS A 8 20.17 52.33 18.64
N PHE A 9 20.21 51.35 19.56
CA PHE A 9 19.02 50.72 20.10
C PHE A 9 18.68 51.27 21.49
N LYS A 10 17.38 51.50 21.74
CA LYS A 10 16.85 51.89 23.07
C LYS A 10 16.91 50.78 24.12
N TYR A 11 17.38 49.60 23.72
CA TYR A 11 17.55 48.39 24.50
C TYR A 11 18.91 47.77 24.17
N PHE A 12 19.43 46.91 25.03
CA PHE A 12 20.68 46.21 24.79
C PHE A 12 20.58 45.33 23.53
N VAL A 13 21.57 45.52 22.65
CA VAL A 13 21.91 44.63 21.55
C VAL A 13 23.44 44.53 21.58
N GLY A 14 23.96 43.31 21.67
CA GLY A 14 25.40 43.04 21.74
C GLY A 14 26.03 42.74 20.37
N ILE A 15 25.29 42.08 19.49
CA ILE A 15 25.72 41.71 18.13
C ILE A 15 25.86 42.95 17.23
N ARG A 16 27.10 43.24 16.80
CA ARG A 16 27.43 44.38 15.92
C ARG A 16 27.50 44.00 14.45
N SER A 17 27.84 42.76 14.15
CA SER A 17 28.00 42.24 12.79
C SER A 17 27.46 40.82 12.71
N LEU A 18 26.95 40.39 11.55
CA LEU A 18 26.49 38.99 11.38
C LEU A 18 27.61 37.97 11.63
N ALA A 19 28.88 38.37 11.47
CA ALA A 19 30.04 37.54 11.81
C ALA A 19 30.14 37.17 13.30
N GLU A 20 29.43 37.87 14.19
CA GLU A 20 29.43 37.62 15.64
C GLU A 20 28.31 36.66 16.08
N ILE A 21 27.36 36.32 15.19
CA ILE A 21 26.20 35.46 15.48
C ILE A 21 26.66 34.06 15.91
N ALA A 22 27.52 33.44 15.12
CA ALA A 22 28.09 32.11 15.37
C ALA A 22 29.57 32.12 14.98
N THR A 23 30.46 31.90 15.94
CA THR A 23 31.91 32.03 15.76
C THR A 23 32.66 30.77 16.21
N PRO A 24 33.87 30.49 15.66
CA PRO A 24 34.68 29.34 16.08
C PRO A 24 35.03 29.33 17.58
N GLU A 25 35.02 30.51 18.22
CA GLU A 25 35.32 30.70 19.64
C GLU A 25 34.15 30.34 20.55
N ASP A 26 32.93 30.21 20.00
CA ASP A 26 31.75 29.91 20.81
C ASP A 26 31.88 28.55 21.49
N ARG A 27 31.76 28.53 22.81
CA ARG A 27 31.73 27.33 23.63
C ARG A 27 30.35 27.18 24.24
N ILE A 28 29.75 26.01 24.05
CA ILE A 28 28.30 25.80 24.24
C ILE A 28 28.02 24.87 25.42
N CYS A 29 27.09 25.31 26.28
CA CYS A 29 26.38 24.47 27.23
C CYS A 29 24.97 24.17 26.71
N VAL A 30 24.64 22.87 26.54
CA VAL A 30 23.30 22.43 26.08
C VAL A 30 22.45 21.98 27.27
N LEU A 31 21.33 22.67 27.52
CA LEU A 31 20.35 22.23 28.51
C LEU A 31 19.48 21.11 27.94
N ASN A 32 19.32 20.03 28.71
CA ASN A 32 18.65 18.79 28.32
C ASN A 32 19.32 18.08 27.13
N ILE A 33 20.64 17.87 27.20
CA ILE A 33 21.47 17.37 26.09
C ILE A 33 21.14 15.92 25.64
N LEU A 34 20.61 15.07 26.53
CA LEU A 34 20.21 13.70 26.19
C LEU A 34 18.71 13.58 25.83
N GLY A 35 18.02 14.71 25.66
CA GLY A 35 16.65 14.75 25.14
C GLY A 35 16.56 14.18 23.72
N ASN A 36 15.37 13.79 23.28
CA ASN A 36 15.19 13.09 22.00
C ASN A 36 15.73 13.87 20.79
N GLU A 37 15.51 15.19 20.76
CA GLU A 37 15.97 16.08 19.68
C GLU A 37 17.44 16.48 19.85
N SER A 38 17.83 16.86 21.07
CA SER A 38 19.20 17.32 21.34
C SER A 38 20.23 16.20 21.16
N ARG A 39 19.91 14.94 21.52
CA ARG A 39 20.84 13.82 21.37
C ARG A 39 21.16 13.46 19.91
N SER A 40 20.26 13.77 18.97
CA SER A 40 20.50 13.53 17.54
C SER A 40 21.18 14.73 16.87
N VAL A 41 20.79 15.94 17.22
CA VAL A 41 21.30 17.16 16.56
C VAL A 41 22.67 17.59 17.09
N THR A 42 22.89 17.48 18.41
CA THR A 42 24.11 17.97 19.06
C THR A 42 25.40 17.34 18.50
N PRO A 43 25.49 16.01 18.28
CA PRO A 43 26.70 15.40 17.74
C PRO A 43 27.08 15.96 16.35
N ILE A 44 26.08 16.21 15.50
CA ILE A 44 26.27 16.73 14.15
C ILE A 44 26.72 18.20 14.21
N SER A 45 26.08 19.01 15.05
CA SER A 45 26.45 20.43 15.24
C SER A 45 27.87 20.54 15.81
N HIS A 46 28.19 19.72 16.81
CA HIS A 46 29.50 19.65 17.44
C HIS A 46 30.59 19.28 16.42
N ALA A 47 30.36 18.22 15.63
CA ALA A 47 31.31 17.77 14.63
C ALA A 47 31.53 18.82 13.52
N TYR A 48 30.45 19.36 12.97
CA TYR A 48 30.51 20.40 11.93
C TYR A 48 31.27 21.65 12.41
N SER A 49 31.06 22.03 13.67
CA SER A 49 31.65 23.24 14.28
C SER A 49 33.02 23.03 14.91
N GLY A 50 33.69 21.91 14.64
CA GLY A 50 35.04 21.65 15.17
C GLY A 50 35.11 21.48 16.69
N GLY A 51 34.04 21.00 17.32
CA GLY A 51 34.02 20.65 18.74
C GLY A 51 33.56 21.74 19.71
N ASN A 52 32.56 22.55 19.32
CA ASN A 52 32.14 23.73 20.08
C ASN A 52 31.28 23.45 21.35
N VAL A 53 30.70 22.25 21.49
CA VAL A 53 29.92 21.86 22.69
C VAL A 53 30.83 21.30 23.77
N VAL A 54 30.87 21.96 24.93
CA VAL A 54 31.81 21.62 26.02
C VAL A 54 31.21 20.71 27.09
N PHE A 55 29.92 20.86 27.38
CA PHE A 55 29.15 19.97 28.24
C PHE A 55 27.64 20.19 28.02
N GLY A 56 26.82 19.31 28.59
CA GLY A 56 25.39 19.55 28.70
C GLY A 56 24.82 19.19 30.07
N THR A 57 23.57 19.56 30.28
CA THR A 57 22.86 19.29 31.53
C THR A 57 21.68 18.36 31.31
N MET A 58 21.43 17.47 32.27
CA MET A 58 20.18 16.72 32.40
C MET A 58 20.02 16.27 33.86
N PRO A 59 19.01 16.77 34.58
CA PRO A 59 18.78 16.40 35.98
C PRO A 59 18.64 14.87 36.17
N GLY A 60 19.37 14.32 37.14
CA GLY A 60 19.36 12.89 37.48
C GLY A 60 20.21 12.03 36.55
N ARG A 61 21.03 12.62 35.68
CA ARG A 61 21.90 11.92 34.71
C ARG A 61 23.37 12.31 34.78
N ARG A 62 23.80 12.93 35.88
CA ARG A 62 25.22 13.25 36.10
C ARG A 62 26.12 12.03 35.88
N GLY A 63 27.26 12.27 35.22
CA GLY A 63 28.27 11.26 34.95
C GLY A 63 28.02 10.43 33.69
N GLN A 64 26.88 10.63 33.03
CA GLN A 64 26.69 10.13 31.67
C GLN A 64 27.42 11.01 30.66
N VAL A 65 27.52 10.51 29.44
CA VAL A 65 28.09 11.21 28.30
C VAL A 65 27.16 11.15 27.10
N LEU A 66 27.28 12.12 26.20
CA LEU A 66 26.75 12.04 24.85
C LEU A 66 27.90 11.70 23.90
N GLU A 67 27.84 10.52 23.28
CA GLU A 67 28.85 10.07 22.32
C GLU A 67 28.79 10.90 21.03
N THR A 68 29.96 11.31 20.50
CA THR A 68 30.06 12.01 19.21
C THR A 68 31.28 11.55 18.42
N PRO A 69 31.34 11.81 17.10
CA PRO A 69 32.50 11.47 16.28
C PRO A 69 33.81 12.16 16.70
N LEU A 70 33.76 13.25 17.45
CA LEU A 70 34.94 13.99 17.94
C LEU A 70 35.29 13.67 19.40
N GLY A 71 34.54 12.76 20.04
CA GLY A 71 34.68 12.40 21.44
C GLY A 71 33.43 12.67 22.27
N ASP A 72 33.44 12.16 23.49
CA ASP A 72 32.30 12.19 24.40
C ASP A 72 32.10 13.58 25.03
N ILE A 73 30.86 14.06 25.05
CA ILE A 73 30.48 15.30 25.73
C ILE A 73 29.96 14.95 27.14
N PRO A 74 30.53 15.51 28.22
CA PRO A 74 30.11 15.19 29.59
C PRO A 74 28.72 15.77 29.94
N VAL A 75 27.97 15.03 30.76
CA VAL A 75 26.62 15.40 31.22
C VAL A 75 26.59 15.62 32.74
N TYR A 76 26.06 16.77 33.16
CA TYR A 76 25.90 17.17 34.56
C TYR A 76 24.42 17.35 34.94
N ASN A 77 24.10 17.46 36.23
CA ASN A 77 22.71 17.72 36.63
C ASN A 77 22.25 19.15 36.32
N ASN A 78 23.19 20.11 36.38
CA ASN A 78 22.91 21.54 36.30
C ASN A 78 24.16 22.31 35.80
N VAL A 79 24.00 23.60 35.47
CA VAL A 79 25.07 24.43 34.90
C VAL A 79 26.22 24.64 35.88
N ARG A 80 25.91 24.76 37.18
CA ARG A 80 26.91 24.98 38.23
C ARG A 80 27.90 23.82 38.32
N GLU A 81 27.42 22.58 38.30
CA GLU A 81 28.28 21.39 38.34
C GLU A 81 29.26 21.36 37.15
N GLY A 82 28.80 21.75 35.94
CA GLY A 82 29.67 21.83 34.77
C GLY A 82 30.80 22.86 34.93
N LEU A 83 30.49 24.03 35.47
CA LEU A 83 31.48 25.07 35.78
C LEU A 83 32.45 24.64 36.89
N GLU A 84 31.95 23.99 37.95
CA GLU A 84 32.77 23.45 39.05
C GLU A 84 33.73 22.36 38.57
N ALA A 85 33.36 21.61 37.53
CA ALA A 85 34.24 20.65 36.86
C ALA A 85 35.28 21.31 35.93
N GLY A 86 35.32 22.64 35.85
CA GLY A 86 36.34 23.40 35.12
C GLY A 86 35.95 23.77 33.68
N HIS A 87 34.74 23.44 33.23
CA HIS A 87 34.28 23.82 31.90
C HIS A 87 34.02 25.33 31.80
N LYS A 88 34.21 25.89 30.60
CA LYS A 88 33.91 27.30 30.28
C LYS A 88 33.05 27.39 29.04
N PHE A 89 32.05 28.26 29.05
CA PHE A 89 31.13 28.46 27.95
C PHE A 89 30.63 29.91 27.93
N ASN A 90 30.35 30.44 26.73
CA ASN A 90 29.73 31.75 26.52
C ASN A 90 28.35 31.66 25.87
N VAL A 91 27.97 30.48 25.35
CA VAL A 91 26.68 30.26 24.69
C VAL A 91 25.84 29.21 25.41
N GLY A 92 24.60 29.57 25.73
CA GLY A 92 23.59 28.63 26.24
C GLY A 92 22.64 28.16 25.13
N VAL A 93 22.41 26.86 25.03
CA VAL A 93 21.44 26.28 24.08
C VAL A 93 20.34 25.55 24.86
N VAL A 94 19.08 25.86 24.58
CA VAL A 94 17.94 25.41 25.41
C VAL A 94 17.04 24.44 24.65
N TYR A 95 17.03 23.18 25.08
CA TYR A 95 16.11 22.11 24.65
C TYR A 95 15.17 21.67 25.79
N LEU A 96 14.48 22.62 26.41
CA LEU A 96 13.60 22.34 27.55
C LEU A 96 12.12 22.33 27.15
N PRO A 97 11.23 21.64 27.89
CA PRO A 97 9.79 21.84 27.75
C PRO A 97 9.41 23.32 27.97
N PRO A 98 8.34 23.84 27.34
CA PRO A 98 7.99 25.28 27.39
C PRO A 98 7.93 25.86 28.80
N ALA A 99 7.34 25.12 29.75
CA ALA A 99 7.22 25.54 31.15
C ALA A 99 8.56 25.68 31.90
N ALA A 100 9.65 25.11 31.38
CA ALA A 100 10.97 25.13 32.01
C ALA A 100 11.96 26.09 31.32
N VAL A 101 11.60 26.68 30.17
CA VAL A 101 12.52 27.52 29.38
C VAL A 101 13.00 28.72 30.19
N ARG A 102 12.09 29.45 30.83
CA ARG A 102 12.43 30.66 31.59
C ARG A 102 13.39 30.38 32.75
N ASP A 103 13.19 29.29 33.48
CA ASP A 103 14.09 28.90 34.57
C ASP A 103 15.45 28.41 34.06
N GLY A 104 15.50 27.67 32.94
CA GLY A 104 16.76 27.27 32.32
C GLY A 104 17.58 28.46 31.81
N VAL A 105 16.94 29.43 31.18
CA VAL A 105 17.60 30.68 30.77
C VAL A 105 18.08 31.48 31.99
N ALA A 106 17.26 31.56 33.04
CA ALA A 106 17.64 32.23 34.27
C ALA A 106 18.85 31.55 34.94
N GLU A 107 18.95 30.23 34.92
CA GLU A 107 20.11 29.49 35.40
C GLU A 107 21.37 29.86 34.61
N LEU A 108 21.34 29.74 33.28
CA LEU A 108 22.48 30.08 32.40
C LEU A 108 23.03 31.48 32.72
N ILE A 109 22.14 32.47 32.74
CA ILE A 109 22.51 33.89 32.88
C ILE A 109 22.95 34.24 34.32
N ARG A 110 22.34 33.63 35.35
CA ARG A 110 22.66 33.96 36.75
C ARG A 110 23.90 33.24 37.25
N ILE A 111 24.12 32.01 36.81
CA ILE A 111 25.22 31.17 37.29
C ILE A 111 26.53 31.48 36.56
N ASN A 112 26.47 31.74 35.24
CA ASN A 112 27.64 32.03 34.45
C ASN A 112 27.63 33.48 33.91
N PRO A 113 28.46 34.39 34.44
CA PRO A 113 28.53 35.77 33.98
C PRO A 113 29.22 35.93 32.61
N GLU A 114 29.84 34.88 32.07
CA GLU A 114 30.49 34.87 30.74
C GLU A 114 29.51 34.58 29.59
N VAL A 115 28.25 34.22 29.90
CA VAL A 115 27.22 34.00 28.87
C VAL A 115 26.90 35.32 28.18
N ASP A 116 27.03 35.36 26.87
CA ASP A 116 26.69 36.50 26.02
C ASP A 116 25.59 36.18 24.99
N LYS A 117 25.36 34.89 24.69
CA LYS A 117 24.31 34.43 23.78
C LYS A 117 23.49 33.28 24.38
N VAL A 118 22.18 33.31 24.14
CA VAL A 118 21.29 32.16 24.41
C VAL A 118 20.42 31.87 23.19
N VAL A 119 20.35 30.59 22.80
CA VAL A 119 19.54 30.11 21.67
C VAL A 119 18.46 29.16 22.19
N ILE A 120 17.19 29.52 21.95
CA ILE A 120 16.02 28.80 22.47
C ILE A 120 15.30 28.08 21.32
N LEU A 121 15.36 26.75 21.31
CA LEU A 121 14.75 25.93 20.26
C LEU A 121 13.26 25.66 20.55
N THR A 122 12.89 25.66 21.83
CA THR A 122 11.56 25.28 22.32
C THR A 122 10.44 26.12 21.69
N GLU A 123 9.44 25.45 21.12
CA GLU A 123 8.21 26.07 20.62
C GLU A 123 7.21 26.36 21.76
N LYS A 124 6.31 27.34 21.58
CA LYS A 124 5.17 27.62 22.49
C LYS A 124 5.61 28.14 23.85
N THR A 125 6.70 28.91 23.88
CA THR A 125 7.08 29.66 25.08
C THR A 125 6.00 30.69 25.36
N SER A 126 5.53 30.76 26.61
CA SER A 126 4.45 31.69 26.95
C SER A 126 4.90 33.14 26.79
N VAL A 127 3.98 34.05 26.46
CA VAL A 127 4.25 35.50 26.39
C VAL A 127 4.83 36.02 27.71
N HIS A 128 4.34 35.51 28.85
CA HIS A 128 4.85 35.86 30.17
C HIS A 128 6.34 35.49 30.30
N ASP A 129 6.69 34.26 29.99
CA ASP A 129 8.05 33.75 30.10
C ASP A 129 9.00 34.44 29.13
N ALA A 130 8.57 34.68 27.89
CA ALA A 130 9.34 35.41 26.90
C ALA A 130 9.67 36.85 27.38
N ARG A 131 8.73 37.54 28.02
CA ARG A 131 8.98 38.89 28.57
C ARG A 131 10.01 38.86 29.69
N GLU A 132 9.94 37.88 30.59
CA GLU A 132 10.94 37.72 31.65
C GLU A 132 12.32 37.36 31.09
N ILE A 133 12.38 36.45 30.13
CA ILE A 133 13.63 36.07 29.43
C ILE A 133 14.27 37.30 28.79
N ARG A 134 13.49 38.12 28.07
CA ARG A 134 13.98 39.37 27.48
C ARG A 134 14.51 40.30 28.57
N ALA A 135 13.78 40.51 29.66
CA ALA A 135 14.22 41.38 30.75
C ALA A 135 15.54 40.89 31.40
N LEU A 136 15.68 39.57 31.62
CA LEU A 136 16.90 38.97 32.15
C LEU A 136 18.10 39.19 31.21
N GLY A 137 17.93 38.95 29.92
CA GLY A 137 18.97 39.20 28.91
C GLY A 137 19.39 40.67 28.87
N GLN A 138 18.41 41.58 28.88
CA GLN A 138 18.65 43.04 28.89
C GLN A 138 19.42 43.52 30.11
N GLN A 139 19.07 43.04 31.32
CA GLN A 139 19.78 43.38 32.55
C GLN A 139 21.22 42.87 32.58
N ARG A 140 21.50 41.81 31.82
CA ARG A 140 22.77 41.08 31.89
C ARG A 140 23.66 41.30 30.68
N GLY A 141 23.15 41.93 29.63
CA GLY A 141 23.86 42.16 28.38
C GLY A 141 24.03 40.88 27.57
N VAL A 142 22.95 40.10 27.46
CA VAL A 142 22.92 38.81 26.76
C VAL A 142 21.93 38.90 25.60
N ASP A 143 22.38 38.55 24.40
CA ASP A 143 21.51 38.45 23.23
C ASP A 143 20.76 37.10 23.23
N ILE A 144 19.46 37.16 22.94
CA ILE A 144 18.57 35.98 22.96
C ILE A 144 18.05 35.72 21.55
N PHE A 145 18.18 34.49 21.07
CA PHE A 145 17.65 34.00 19.79
C PHE A 145 16.53 32.98 20.03
N GLY A 146 15.55 32.93 19.13
CA GLY A 146 14.30 32.19 19.33
C GLY A 146 13.30 32.98 20.18
N ALA A 147 12.34 32.34 20.86
CA ALA A 147 12.07 30.90 20.91
C ALA A 147 11.51 30.34 19.59
N ASN A 148 11.19 29.03 19.55
CA ASN A 148 10.67 28.35 18.36
C ASN A 148 11.58 28.50 17.11
N CYS A 149 12.88 28.26 17.27
CA CYS A 149 13.82 28.37 16.16
C CYS A 149 14.55 27.04 15.88
N LEU A 150 15.22 26.96 14.73
CA LEU A 150 16.23 25.93 14.46
C LEU A 150 17.67 26.40 14.75
N GLY A 151 17.83 27.53 15.42
CA GLY A 151 19.13 28.08 15.80
C GLY A 151 19.75 28.99 14.74
N VAL A 152 21.08 29.06 14.77
CA VAL A 152 21.88 29.97 13.93
C VAL A 152 23.11 29.26 13.36
N ALA A 153 23.59 29.70 12.20
CA ALA A 153 24.77 29.15 11.57
C ALA A 153 25.59 30.21 10.82
N ASP A 154 26.90 29.98 10.75
CA ASP A 154 27.85 30.72 9.90
C ASP A 154 28.50 29.74 8.91
N SER A 155 28.19 29.94 7.63
CA SER A 155 28.62 29.07 6.53
C SER A 155 30.11 29.26 6.19
N TRP A 156 30.70 30.39 6.55
CA TRP A 156 32.12 30.68 6.26
C TRP A 156 33.06 29.95 7.20
N ASN A 157 32.70 29.89 8.48
CA ASN A 157 33.49 29.33 9.55
C ASN A 157 33.02 27.91 9.95
N HIS A 158 32.05 27.36 9.23
CA HIS A 158 31.41 26.08 9.52
C HIS A 158 30.89 25.98 10.96
N VAL A 159 30.24 27.03 11.47
CA VAL A 159 29.70 27.01 12.84
C VAL A 159 28.19 26.83 12.79
N ARG A 160 27.67 25.90 13.58
CA ARG A 160 26.23 25.66 13.76
C ARG A 160 25.89 25.58 15.24
N ILE A 161 24.93 26.40 15.68
CA ILE A 161 24.53 26.54 17.09
C ILE A 161 23.03 26.31 17.22
N GLY A 162 22.65 25.38 18.11
CA GLY A 162 21.26 25.01 18.36
C GLY A 162 20.79 23.88 17.44
N GLY A 163 19.74 24.14 16.66
CA GLY A 163 18.99 23.15 15.91
C GLY A 163 19.63 22.68 14.61
N ALA A 164 18.86 21.91 13.85
CA ALA A 164 19.33 21.18 12.66
C ALA A 164 19.36 22.01 11.37
N LEU A 165 19.90 23.24 11.42
CA LEU A 165 20.14 24.01 10.19
C LEU A 165 21.09 23.22 9.27
N GLY A 166 20.70 23.06 8.00
CA GLY A 166 21.45 22.24 7.03
C GLY A 166 21.27 20.72 7.17
N GLY A 167 20.40 20.23 8.06
CA GLY A 167 20.13 18.80 8.21
C GLY A 167 21.30 17.99 8.77
N ASP A 168 21.42 16.72 8.36
CA ASP A 168 22.44 15.80 8.86
C ASP A 168 23.81 15.98 8.19
N ASN A 169 23.84 16.62 7.01
CA ASN A 169 25.05 16.97 6.26
C ASN A 169 25.10 18.49 6.03
N PRO A 170 25.44 19.31 7.05
CA PRO A 170 25.28 20.76 6.96
C PRO A 170 26.08 21.41 5.83
N ALA A 171 27.24 20.84 5.48
CA ALA A 171 28.12 21.34 4.42
C ALA A 171 27.47 21.36 3.03
N GLU A 172 26.45 20.52 2.78
CA GLU A 172 25.73 20.51 1.51
C GLU A 172 24.86 21.77 1.32
N THR A 173 24.32 22.31 2.43
CA THR A 173 23.41 23.46 2.40
C THR A 173 24.07 24.76 2.84
N LEU A 174 24.95 24.71 3.85
CA LEU A 174 25.68 25.84 4.41
C LEU A 174 26.93 26.16 3.59
N ARG A 175 26.74 26.28 2.27
CA ARG A 175 27.83 26.57 1.34
C ARG A 175 28.22 28.04 1.44
N LYS A 176 29.51 28.30 1.65
CA LYS A 176 30.09 29.65 1.70
C LYS A 176 29.72 30.50 0.47
N GLY A 177 29.16 31.69 0.70
CA GLY A 177 28.91 32.70 -0.33
C GLY A 177 28.60 34.07 0.27
N SER A 178 27.71 34.84 -0.35
CA SER A 178 27.52 36.27 -0.01
C SER A 178 26.14 36.65 0.53
N ILE A 179 25.24 35.67 0.75
CA ILE A 179 23.84 35.93 1.10
C ILE A 179 23.53 35.56 2.56
N ALA A 180 22.98 36.50 3.33
CA ALA A 180 22.45 36.19 4.66
C ALA A 180 20.99 35.72 4.58
N ILE A 181 20.56 34.83 5.47
CA ILE A 181 19.16 34.39 5.58
C ILE A 181 18.65 34.71 6.98
N TYR A 182 17.52 35.42 7.04
CA TYR A 182 16.77 35.59 8.27
C TYR A 182 15.34 35.09 8.03
N SER A 183 14.89 34.14 8.85
CA SER A 183 13.63 33.45 8.62
C SER A 183 12.88 33.17 9.92
N ASN A 184 11.57 33.47 9.93
CA ASN A 184 10.69 33.06 11.02
C ASN A 184 10.47 31.54 11.07
N SER A 185 10.74 30.81 9.98
CA SER A 185 10.61 29.36 9.91
C SER A 185 11.97 28.70 9.88
N GLY A 186 12.21 27.77 10.81
CA GLY A 186 13.42 26.97 10.83
C GLY A 186 13.61 26.16 9.55
N ASN A 187 12.61 25.38 9.14
CA ASN A 187 12.72 24.53 7.95
C ASN A 187 13.02 25.34 6.68
N PHE A 188 12.32 26.48 6.50
CA PHE A 188 12.58 27.33 5.34
C PHE A 188 13.92 28.04 5.39
N THR A 189 14.55 28.18 6.56
CA THR A 189 15.95 28.66 6.63
C THR A 189 16.88 27.73 5.85
N THR A 190 16.74 26.42 6.05
CA THR A 190 17.50 25.39 5.33
C THR A 190 17.07 25.27 3.86
N THR A 191 15.76 25.22 3.58
CA THR A 191 15.26 25.05 2.19
C THR A 191 15.68 26.22 1.30
N ILE A 192 15.61 27.45 1.80
CA ILE A 192 16.01 28.65 1.03
C ILE A 192 17.50 28.60 0.72
N ALA A 193 18.37 28.22 1.68
CA ALA A 193 19.80 28.08 1.44
C ALA A 193 20.11 27.06 0.34
N ASN A 194 19.37 25.95 0.29
CA ASN A 194 19.50 24.97 -0.78
C ASN A 194 19.05 25.53 -2.14
N TYR A 195 17.93 26.26 -2.19
CA TYR A 195 17.44 26.90 -3.41
C TYR A 195 18.42 27.96 -3.95
N LEU A 196 19.02 28.74 -3.04
CA LEU A 196 20.08 29.69 -3.38
C LEU A 196 21.29 28.98 -3.98
N THR A 197 21.72 27.86 -3.37
CA THR A 197 22.84 27.05 -3.87
C THR A 197 22.57 26.57 -5.30
N ILE A 198 21.37 26.05 -5.59
CA ILE A 198 20.98 25.66 -6.96
C ILE A 198 21.08 26.86 -7.91
N GLY A 199 20.70 28.06 -7.46
CA GLY A 199 20.78 29.32 -8.19
C GLY A 199 22.17 29.95 -8.31
N GLY A 200 23.22 29.31 -7.76
CA GLY A 200 24.60 29.82 -7.80
C GLY A 200 24.97 30.81 -6.68
N TRP A 201 24.16 30.88 -5.62
CA TRP A 201 24.37 31.78 -4.48
C TRP A 201 24.66 30.99 -3.21
N GLY A 202 25.78 31.30 -2.56
CA GLY A 202 26.10 30.73 -1.25
C GLY A 202 25.66 31.65 -0.12
N THR A 203 25.80 31.18 1.11
CA THR A 203 25.35 31.89 2.31
C THR A 203 26.51 32.38 3.17
N THR A 204 26.25 33.45 3.92
CA THR A 204 27.13 33.94 5.01
C THR A 204 26.64 33.42 6.35
N THR A 205 25.47 33.90 6.77
CA THR A 205 24.89 33.64 8.09
C THR A 205 23.41 33.31 7.93
N LEU A 206 22.97 32.26 8.63
CA LEU A 206 21.58 31.82 8.67
C LEU A 206 21.05 32.01 10.07
N ILE A 207 19.92 32.71 10.20
CA ILE A 207 19.23 32.95 11.47
C ILE A 207 17.80 32.45 11.33
N SER A 208 17.49 31.37 12.04
CA SER A 208 16.11 31.06 12.36
C SER A 208 15.72 31.93 13.54
N SER A 209 14.92 32.97 13.32
CA SER A 209 14.45 33.84 14.40
C SER A 209 13.34 33.18 15.22
N GLY A 210 12.63 32.25 14.59
CA GLY A 210 11.47 31.57 15.12
C GLY A 210 10.18 32.37 14.98
N LYS A 211 9.08 31.77 15.45
CA LYS A 211 7.73 32.36 15.31
C LYS A 211 6.87 32.14 16.55
N ASP A 212 7.44 32.40 17.72
CA ASP A 212 6.64 32.71 18.90
C ASP A 212 6.22 34.20 18.88
N VAL A 213 5.24 34.57 19.71
CA VAL A 213 4.63 35.92 19.71
C VAL A 213 5.67 37.04 19.87
N TYR A 214 6.70 36.81 20.69
CA TYR A 214 7.83 37.72 20.89
C TYR A 214 9.08 37.20 20.17
N ILE A 215 9.56 37.97 19.20
CA ILE A 215 10.86 37.70 18.56
C ILE A 215 11.96 38.40 19.35
N HIS A 216 12.91 37.63 19.90
CA HIS A 216 13.96 38.20 20.75
C HIS A 216 15.06 38.92 19.95
N TYR A 217 15.49 38.37 18.83
CA TYR A 217 16.44 39.02 17.92
C TYR A 217 15.69 39.34 16.63
N ALA A 218 15.18 40.57 16.53
CA ALA A 218 14.22 40.94 15.50
C ALA A 218 14.90 41.52 14.24
N THR A 219 14.06 41.85 13.25
CA THR A 219 14.48 42.33 11.93
C THR A 219 15.34 43.60 11.98
N PRO A 220 15.10 44.59 12.86
CA PRO A 220 15.97 45.76 12.98
C PRO A 220 17.38 45.44 13.47
N GLU A 221 17.52 44.55 14.46
CA GLU A 221 18.83 44.08 14.94
C GLU A 221 19.60 43.35 13.83
N PHE A 222 18.90 42.48 13.08
CA PHE A 222 19.47 41.80 11.91
C PHE A 222 19.92 42.78 10.83
N ALA A 223 19.08 43.77 10.47
CA ALA A 223 19.41 44.74 9.43
C ALA A 223 20.64 45.57 9.80
N TYR A 224 20.76 45.98 11.06
CA TYR A 224 21.95 46.65 11.57
C TYR A 224 23.19 45.75 11.48
N ALA A 225 23.12 44.52 11.98
CA ALA A 225 24.25 43.59 11.92
C ALA A 225 24.65 43.25 10.48
N MET A 226 23.68 43.14 9.57
CA MET A 226 23.89 42.90 8.14
C MET A 226 24.63 44.06 7.48
N ALA A 227 24.27 45.30 7.78
CA ALA A 227 24.95 46.48 7.25
C ALA A 227 26.45 46.46 7.60
N ASN A 228 26.79 45.97 8.79
CA ASN A 228 28.16 45.91 9.32
C ASN A 228 28.93 44.61 8.99
N ASP A 229 28.34 43.65 8.29
CA ASP A 229 29.06 42.44 7.84
C ASP A 229 29.58 42.59 6.41
N VAL A 230 30.88 42.77 6.25
CA VAL A 230 31.54 42.93 4.94
C VAL A 230 31.41 41.70 4.03
N ARG A 231 31.14 40.52 4.59
CA ARG A 231 30.96 39.27 3.82
C ARG A 231 29.60 39.22 3.15
N THR A 232 28.61 39.89 3.74
CA THR A 232 27.21 39.84 3.31
C THR A 232 26.92 40.97 2.31
N LYS A 233 26.52 40.60 1.09
CA LYS A 233 26.17 41.54 0.02
C LYS A 233 24.67 41.79 -0.10
N ALA A 234 23.85 40.80 0.24
CA ALA A 234 22.39 40.90 0.28
C ALA A 234 21.81 39.88 1.28
N ALA A 235 20.52 39.97 1.55
CA ALA A 235 19.83 39.00 2.39
C ALA A 235 18.50 38.51 1.81
N VAL A 236 18.09 37.33 2.26
CA VAL A 236 16.74 36.81 2.11
C VAL A 236 16.02 36.88 3.44
N MET A 237 14.83 37.48 3.42
CA MET A 237 13.95 37.66 4.58
C MET A 237 12.68 36.82 4.39
N TYR A 238 12.49 35.76 5.16
CA TYR A 238 11.26 34.97 5.14
C TYR A 238 10.35 35.39 6.30
N ALA A 239 9.21 35.99 5.95
CA ALA A 239 8.29 36.61 6.89
C ALA A 239 6.92 35.90 6.90
N GLU A 240 6.41 35.65 8.11
CA GLU A 240 5.05 35.14 8.34
C GLU A 240 4.14 36.20 8.99
N PRO A 241 2.81 36.09 8.81
CA PRO A 241 1.84 36.98 9.46
C PRO A 241 2.01 37.05 10.98
N GLY A 242 1.67 38.19 11.58
CA GLY A 242 1.79 38.46 13.02
C GLY A 242 3.07 39.20 13.42
N GLY A 243 2.94 40.18 14.31
CA GLY A 243 4.02 41.06 14.77
C GLY A 243 4.33 42.21 13.81
N TYR A 244 4.87 43.29 14.36
CA TYR A 244 5.20 44.54 13.67
C TYR A 244 6.71 44.73 13.44
N TYR A 245 7.49 43.68 13.65
CA TYR A 245 8.95 43.71 13.69
C TYR A 245 9.59 44.17 12.38
N GLU A 246 8.92 43.94 11.26
CA GLU A 246 9.36 44.29 9.90
C GLU A 246 8.84 45.66 9.44
N GLU A 247 7.95 46.32 10.19
CA GLU A 247 7.32 47.56 9.74
C GLU A 247 8.32 48.73 9.73
N ASP A 248 9.09 48.93 10.79
CA ASP A 248 9.95 50.11 10.96
C ASP A 248 11.41 49.86 10.53
N VAL A 249 11.73 48.71 9.94
CA VAL A 249 13.12 48.39 9.57
C VAL A 249 13.60 49.17 8.35
N THR A 250 14.85 49.64 8.40
CA THR A 250 15.57 50.19 7.25
C THR A 250 16.71 49.25 6.88
N PHE A 251 16.85 48.97 5.58
CA PHE A 251 17.94 48.12 5.05
C PHE A 251 18.93 48.96 4.25
N ASP A 252 20.21 48.87 4.62
CA ASP A 252 21.32 49.51 3.89
C ASP A 252 21.89 48.65 2.76
N LYS A 253 21.52 47.36 2.72
CA LYS A 253 21.89 46.41 1.67
C LYS A 253 20.64 45.78 1.05
N PRO A 254 20.73 45.26 -0.19
CA PRO A 254 19.58 44.70 -0.88
C PRO A 254 18.96 43.50 -0.16
N VAL A 255 17.62 43.41 -0.17
CA VAL A 255 16.88 42.30 0.46
C VAL A 255 15.82 41.73 -0.48
N VAL A 256 15.72 40.40 -0.53
CA VAL A 256 14.55 39.71 -1.10
C VAL A 256 13.64 39.26 0.03
N ALA A 257 12.43 39.83 0.12
CA ALA A 257 11.45 39.45 1.11
C ALA A 257 10.49 38.40 0.55
N CYS A 258 10.36 37.25 1.21
CA CYS A 258 9.35 36.25 0.93
C CYS A 258 8.26 36.32 2.00
N VAL A 259 7.07 36.79 1.63
CA VAL A 259 5.92 36.89 2.53
C VAL A 259 4.91 35.80 2.18
N VAL A 260 4.61 34.95 3.16
CA VAL A 260 3.69 33.82 2.96
C VAL A 260 2.42 33.96 3.81
N GLY A 261 1.49 33.02 3.64
CA GLY A 261 0.39 32.88 4.61
C GLY A 261 -0.83 33.77 4.35
N ARG A 262 -1.03 34.28 3.12
CA ARG A 262 -2.25 35.01 2.72
C ARG A 262 -3.54 34.28 3.11
N TRP A 263 -3.57 32.94 3.03
CA TRP A 263 -4.71 32.10 3.40
C TRP A 263 -5.10 32.22 4.89
N LYS A 264 -4.17 32.62 5.78
CA LYS A 264 -4.43 32.81 7.21
C LYS A 264 -5.42 33.96 7.47
N ALA A 265 -5.60 34.88 6.54
CA ALA A 265 -6.57 35.97 6.65
C ALA A 265 -8.04 35.48 6.67
N ASN A 266 -8.31 34.27 6.15
CA ASN A 266 -9.66 33.69 6.09
C ASN A 266 -10.01 32.80 7.30
N LEU A 267 -9.14 32.72 8.31
CA LEU A 267 -9.30 31.83 9.46
C LEU A 267 -9.58 32.60 10.75
N THR A 268 -10.64 32.22 11.45
CA THR A 268 -11.02 32.75 12.77
C THR A 268 -10.32 32.04 13.94
N ARG A 269 -9.47 31.05 13.67
CA ARG A 269 -8.68 30.28 14.65
C ARG A 269 -7.19 30.36 14.32
N ALA A 270 -6.35 30.45 15.36
CA ALA A 270 -4.90 30.36 15.21
C ALA A 270 -4.50 28.98 14.63
N VAL A 271 -3.71 29.00 13.56
CA VAL A 271 -3.18 27.81 12.87
C VAL A 271 -1.66 27.86 12.86
N GLY A 272 -1.02 26.84 13.45
CA GLY A 272 0.45 26.71 13.52
C GLY A 272 1.13 27.66 14.51
N HIS A 273 2.43 27.93 14.26
CA HIS A 273 3.32 28.72 15.13
C HIS A 273 2.68 30.05 15.57
N ALA A 274 2.58 30.24 16.89
CA ALA A 274 1.74 31.24 17.52
C ALA A 274 2.25 32.68 17.27
N GLY A 275 1.46 33.49 16.56
CA GLY A 275 1.77 34.92 16.41
C GLY A 275 0.76 35.76 15.61
N ALA A 276 -0.03 35.17 14.72
CA ALA A 276 -1.04 35.92 13.96
C ALA A 276 -2.37 35.97 14.73
N ILE A 277 -2.75 37.17 15.19
CA ILE A 277 -4.10 37.46 15.66
C ILE A 277 -4.88 38.05 14.47
N ALA A 278 -6.08 37.57 14.21
CA ALA A 278 -6.90 38.16 13.13
C ALA A 278 -7.28 39.61 13.52
N GLY A 279 -7.10 40.56 12.58
CA GLY A 279 -7.50 41.96 12.76
C GLY A 279 -6.45 42.89 13.38
N SER A 280 -5.22 42.44 13.62
CA SER A 280 -4.15 43.26 14.20
C SER A 280 -3.35 44.09 13.20
N GLY A 281 -3.68 44.13 11.89
CA GLY A 281 -3.02 45.00 10.90
C GLY A 281 -1.65 44.51 10.38
N ASP A 282 -1.21 43.34 10.82
CA ASP A 282 0.09 42.71 10.56
C ASP A 282 -0.03 41.39 9.77
N ASP A 283 -1.03 41.33 8.89
CA ASP A 283 -1.26 40.20 8.00
C ASP A 283 -0.23 40.12 6.86
N ALA A 284 -0.32 39.08 6.02
CA ALA A 284 0.58 38.90 4.89
C ALA A 284 0.53 40.10 3.92
N LEU A 285 -0.66 40.64 3.64
CA LEU A 285 -0.82 41.75 2.69
C LEU A 285 -0.23 43.05 3.23
N ALA A 286 -0.35 43.30 4.53
CA ALA A 286 0.30 44.43 5.19
C ALA A 286 1.82 44.33 5.10
N LYS A 287 2.39 43.16 5.43
CA LYS A 287 3.84 42.92 5.32
C LYS A 287 4.35 43.04 3.88
N GLU A 288 3.60 42.52 2.90
CA GLU A 288 3.91 42.73 1.49
C GLU A 288 3.99 44.23 1.15
N ARG A 289 2.99 45.04 1.56
CA ARG A 289 3.02 46.49 1.35
C ARG A 289 4.21 47.16 2.03
N TRP A 290 4.52 46.81 3.28
CA TRP A 290 5.65 47.36 4.02
C TRP A 290 6.98 47.12 3.31
N PHE A 291 7.20 45.92 2.77
CA PHE A 291 8.41 45.61 2.01
C PHE A 291 8.41 46.25 0.62
N MET A 292 7.28 46.27 -0.09
CA MET A 292 7.15 46.92 -1.40
C MET A 292 7.49 48.41 -1.33
N GLU A 293 6.98 49.11 -0.31
CA GLU A 293 7.31 50.52 -0.03
C GLU A 293 8.81 50.70 0.26
N LYS A 294 9.39 49.85 1.12
CA LYS A 294 10.83 49.89 1.44
C LYS A 294 11.70 49.65 0.22
N PHE A 295 11.27 48.80 -0.71
CA PHE A 295 12.05 48.50 -1.91
C PHE A 295 11.72 49.44 -3.08
N GLY A 296 10.67 50.26 -2.98
CA GLY A 296 10.23 51.15 -4.05
C GLY A 296 9.69 50.40 -5.27
N VAL A 297 9.00 49.27 -5.04
CA VAL A 297 8.36 48.46 -6.10
C VAL A 297 6.85 48.51 -5.95
N THR A 298 6.11 48.43 -7.06
CA THR A 298 4.64 48.53 -7.07
C THR A 298 3.93 47.19 -7.05
N GLU A 299 4.65 46.11 -7.36
CA GLU A 299 4.11 44.76 -7.55
C GLU A 299 5.07 43.69 -7.01
N LEU A 300 4.55 42.47 -6.86
CA LEU A 300 5.32 41.30 -6.48
C LEU A 300 6.14 40.77 -7.66
N PHE A 301 7.29 40.17 -7.36
CA PHE A 301 8.10 39.46 -8.32
C PHE A 301 7.51 38.07 -8.63
N THR A 302 7.33 37.76 -9.91
CA THR A 302 7.20 36.38 -10.41
C THR A 302 8.19 36.13 -11.56
N PRO A 303 8.51 34.87 -11.89
CA PRO A 303 9.37 34.58 -13.04
C PRO A 303 8.86 35.18 -14.36
N GLU A 304 7.54 35.26 -14.53
CA GLU A 304 6.88 35.81 -15.72
C GLU A 304 6.82 37.34 -15.69
N HIS A 305 6.77 37.94 -14.48
CA HIS A 305 6.72 39.39 -14.26
C HIS A 305 7.76 39.81 -13.19
N PRO A 306 9.04 39.96 -13.56
CA PRO A 306 10.16 40.09 -12.61
C PRO A 306 10.34 41.51 -12.06
N VAL A 307 9.38 42.01 -11.28
CA VAL A 307 9.42 43.35 -10.67
C VAL A 307 10.40 43.41 -9.49
N CYS A 308 11.47 44.23 -9.61
CA CYS A 308 12.48 44.41 -8.56
C CYS A 308 13.17 45.78 -8.67
N SER A 309 13.93 46.16 -7.64
CA SER A 309 14.79 47.36 -7.62
C SER A 309 16.18 47.04 -7.06
N LYS A 310 17.10 48.02 -7.08
CA LYS A 310 18.40 47.88 -6.40
C LYS A 310 18.26 47.62 -4.89
N ARG A 311 17.16 48.05 -4.28
CA ARG A 311 16.89 47.88 -2.84
C ARG A 311 16.33 46.49 -2.52
N GLY A 312 15.64 45.85 -3.46
CA GLY A 312 15.04 44.54 -3.19
C GLY A 312 13.90 44.12 -4.11
N ALA A 313 13.27 43.01 -3.73
CA ALA A 313 12.08 42.45 -4.37
C ALA A 313 11.19 41.75 -3.33
N VAL A 314 9.90 41.64 -3.60
CA VAL A 314 8.94 40.91 -2.76
C VAL A 314 8.39 39.72 -3.53
N VAL A 315 8.48 38.52 -2.95
CA VAL A 315 7.93 37.27 -3.50
C VAL A 315 6.96 36.64 -2.50
N THR A 316 6.05 35.79 -2.98
CA THR A 316 5.12 35.01 -2.13
C THR A 316 5.37 33.52 -2.17
N ASN A 317 6.31 33.08 -3.00
CA ASN A 317 6.72 31.69 -3.14
C ASN A 317 8.25 31.61 -2.99
N ILE A 318 8.71 30.74 -2.08
CA ILE A 318 10.14 30.53 -1.83
C ILE A 318 10.90 30.06 -3.08
N ALA A 319 10.23 29.36 -4.02
CA ALA A 319 10.85 28.91 -5.26
C ALA A 319 11.25 30.08 -6.18
N HIS A 320 10.65 31.27 -6.01
CA HIS A 320 10.99 32.45 -6.81
C HIS A 320 12.20 33.22 -6.24
N ILE A 321 12.62 32.92 -5.01
CA ILE A 321 13.71 33.65 -4.32
C ILE A 321 15.01 33.65 -5.14
N PRO A 322 15.52 32.52 -5.69
CA PRO A 322 16.79 32.53 -6.42
C PRO A 322 16.76 33.44 -7.65
N LEU A 323 15.63 33.49 -8.36
CA LEU A 323 15.44 34.35 -9.53
C LEU A 323 15.34 35.82 -9.13
N ALA A 324 14.52 36.14 -8.12
CA ALA A 324 14.38 37.49 -7.58
C ALA A 324 15.70 38.04 -7.06
N LEU A 325 16.45 37.21 -6.31
CA LEU A 325 17.77 37.58 -5.80
C LEU A 325 18.75 37.82 -6.94
N THR A 326 18.80 36.92 -7.93
CA THR A 326 19.69 37.10 -9.10
C THR A 326 19.38 38.43 -9.81
N ALA A 327 18.10 38.77 -10.00
CA ALA A 327 17.71 40.04 -10.63
C ALA A 327 18.13 41.26 -9.80
N VAL A 328 17.89 41.25 -8.49
CA VAL A 328 18.31 42.32 -7.57
C VAL A 328 19.83 42.47 -7.54
N MET A 329 20.58 41.36 -7.50
CA MET A 329 22.04 41.37 -7.46
C MET A 329 22.65 41.87 -8.77
N HIS A 330 22.06 41.51 -9.91
CA HIS A 330 22.44 42.03 -11.21
C HIS A 330 22.28 43.56 -11.30
N LEU A 331 21.18 44.13 -10.76
CA LEU A 331 21.00 45.59 -10.68
C LEU A 331 22.05 46.28 -9.80
N ASN A 332 22.67 45.55 -8.88
CA ASN A 332 23.75 46.02 -8.03
C ASN A 332 25.15 45.68 -8.57
N GLY A 333 25.27 45.11 -9.76
CA GLY A 333 26.55 44.75 -10.38
C GLY A 333 27.28 43.61 -9.65
N VAL A 334 26.54 42.71 -8.99
CA VAL A 334 27.11 41.58 -8.27
C VAL A 334 26.81 40.28 -9.02
N GLU A 335 27.86 39.57 -9.39
CA GLU A 335 27.79 38.23 -9.99
C GLU A 335 27.57 37.14 -8.94
N ARG A 336 27.08 35.99 -9.41
CA ARG A 336 26.88 34.77 -8.61
C ARG A 336 28.18 34.32 -7.92
N ASP A 337 28.06 33.74 -6.74
CA ASP A 337 29.21 33.22 -5.98
C ASP A 337 29.86 32.02 -6.67
N PHE A 338 29.06 31.23 -7.40
CA PHE A 338 29.50 30.07 -8.18
C PHE A 338 28.52 29.75 -9.34
N PRO A 339 28.91 28.91 -10.33
CA PRO A 339 27.99 28.48 -11.38
C PRO A 339 26.74 27.78 -10.82
N PRO A 340 25.54 28.02 -11.37
CA PRO A 340 24.31 27.35 -10.93
C PRO A 340 24.36 25.84 -11.23
N GLU A 341 23.82 25.03 -10.33
CA GLU A 341 23.89 23.55 -10.40
C GLU A 341 22.60 22.89 -10.95
N GLY A 342 21.59 23.69 -11.32
CA GLY A 342 20.36 23.16 -11.93
C GLY A 342 19.16 24.11 -11.81
N ASN A 343 17.97 23.51 -11.77
CA ASN A 343 16.68 24.18 -11.57
C ASN A 343 15.82 23.39 -10.58
N LEU A 344 14.72 24.00 -10.12
CA LEU A 344 13.78 23.43 -9.14
C LEU A 344 12.66 22.58 -9.78
N GLU A 345 12.80 22.20 -11.05
CA GLU A 345 11.80 21.37 -11.74
C GLU A 345 11.74 19.96 -11.16
N LEU A 346 10.53 19.39 -11.11
CA LEU A 346 10.32 18.01 -10.71
C LEU A 346 10.96 17.07 -11.73
N LYS A 347 11.83 16.18 -11.26
CA LYS A 347 12.64 15.26 -12.07
C LYS A 347 12.33 13.81 -11.68
N PRO A 348 11.15 13.28 -12.01
CA PRO A 348 10.77 11.93 -11.60
C PRO A 348 11.68 10.89 -12.27
N TRP A 349 12.16 9.91 -11.52
CA TRP A 349 12.96 8.78 -12.05
C TRP A 349 12.10 7.58 -12.45
N PHE A 350 10.81 7.61 -12.09
CA PHE A 350 9.85 6.56 -12.37
C PHE A 350 8.48 7.20 -12.66
N GLY A 351 7.70 6.54 -13.50
CA GLY A 351 6.31 6.88 -13.80
C GLY A 351 5.53 5.59 -13.98
N ASP A 352 4.31 5.56 -13.46
CA ASP A 352 3.33 4.49 -13.67
C ASP A 352 1.98 5.16 -13.88
N ASP A 353 1.54 5.18 -15.14
CA ASP A 353 0.23 5.69 -15.53
C ASP A 353 -0.85 4.61 -15.42
N GLN A 354 -0.50 3.38 -14.99
CA GLN A 354 -1.37 2.21 -14.94
C GLN A 354 -2.06 1.91 -16.28
N GLY A 355 -1.40 2.25 -17.39
CA GLY A 355 -1.95 2.12 -18.75
C GLY A 355 -2.91 3.23 -19.14
N LEU A 356 -3.03 4.30 -18.36
CA LEU A 356 -3.84 5.47 -18.69
C LEU A 356 -3.08 6.37 -19.67
N LYS A 357 -3.76 6.83 -20.72
CA LYS A 357 -3.21 7.84 -21.62
C LYS A 357 -3.40 9.25 -21.03
N LEU A 358 -2.35 9.81 -20.46
CA LEU A 358 -2.38 11.13 -19.81
C LEU A 358 -2.24 12.29 -20.83
N PRO A 359 -2.85 13.46 -20.59
CA PRO A 359 -2.55 14.69 -21.35
C PRO A 359 -1.09 15.13 -21.16
N PRO A 360 -0.44 15.76 -22.17
CA PRO A 360 0.97 16.18 -22.09
C PRO A 360 1.32 17.09 -20.91
N GLU A 361 0.34 17.85 -20.41
CA GLU A 361 0.51 18.77 -19.29
C GLU A 361 0.54 18.05 -17.93
N LEU A 362 0.07 16.80 -17.88
CA LEU A 362 0.06 15.94 -16.70
C LEU A 362 1.05 14.77 -16.82
N ASP A 363 1.50 14.47 -18.04
CA ASP A 363 2.49 13.43 -18.35
C ASP A 363 3.91 13.97 -18.12
N ILE A 364 4.29 14.03 -16.84
CA ILE A 364 5.61 14.52 -16.45
C ILE A 364 6.67 13.53 -16.94
N PRO A 365 7.61 13.95 -17.80
CA PRO A 365 8.57 13.04 -18.38
C PRO A 365 9.49 12.46 -17.30
N VAL A 366 9.61 11.13 -17.31
CA VAL A 366 10.59 10.43 -16.48
C VAL A 366 11.99 10.75 -16.99
N VAL A 367 12.84 11.28 -16.12
CA VAL A 367 14.24 11.56 -16.42
C VAL A 367 15.14 10.44 -15.93
N LYS A 368 16.34 10.37 -16.51
CA LYS A 368 17.36 9.43 -16.03
C LYS A 368 17.76 9.78 -14.60
N ALA A 369 17.78 8.78 -13.73
CA ALA A 369 18.29 8.93 -12.37
C ALA A 369 19.75 9.41 -12.37
N LEU A 370 20.19 10.03 -11.27
CA LEU A 370 21.59 10.43 -11.12
C LEU A 370 22.44 9.24 -10.65
N PRO A 371 23.72 9.16 -11.04
CA PRO A 371 24.65 8.18 -10.48
C PRO A 371 24.75 8.29 -8.95
N PRO A 372 24.83 7.16 -8.22
CA PRO A 372 24.92 5.77 -8.71
C PRO A 372 23.57 5.07 -8.97
N TYR A 373 22.44 5.77 -8.77
CA TYR A 373 21.11 5.16 -8.83
C TYR A 373 20.71 4.69 -10.22
N ASP A 374 21.15 5.40 -11.27
CA ASP A 374 20.89 4.97 -12.66
C ASP A 374 21.46 3.58 -12.96
N MET A 375 22.68 3.30 -12.50
CA MET A 375 23.32 2.00 -12.66
C MET A 375 22.56 0.90 -11.90
N GLN A 376 22.10 1.20 -10.69
CA GLN A 376 21.31 0.25 -9.90
C GLN A 376 19.95 -0.05 -10.56
N ILE A 377 19.27 0.99 -11.06
CA ILE A 377 18.00 0.84 -11.79
C ILE A 377 18.21 0.01 -13.05
N ALA A 378 19.25 0.29 -13.83
CA ALA A 378 19.57 -0.47 -15.03
C ALA A 378 19.81 -1.96 -14.73
N GLU A 379 20.50 -2.28 -13.63
CA GLU A 379 20.70 -3.67 -13.21
C GLU A 379 19.39 -4.33 -12.74
N LEU A 380 18.57 -3.61 -11.97
CA LEU A 380 17.25 -4.09 -11.55
C LEU A 380 16.32 -4.32 -12.73
N LEU A 381 16.40 -3.53 -13.79
CA LEU A 381 15.60 -3.70 -15.02
C LEU A 381 15.96 -4.96 -15.80
N LYS A 382 17.15 -5.54 -15.61
CA LYS A 382 17.50 -6.86 -16.19
C LYS A 382 16.78 -8.01 -15.50
N GLN A 383 16.29 -7.83 -14.28
CA GLN A 383 15.57 -8.89 -13.56
C GLN A 383 14.17 -9.08 -14.17
N VAL A 384 13.82 -10.34 -14.43
CA VAL A 384 12.49 -10.73 -14.92
C VAL A 384 11.63 -11.21 -13.75
N GLY A 385 10.42 -10.65 -13.66
CA GLY A 385 9.48 -10.95 -12.59
C GLY A 385 9.74 -10.20 -11.29
N ALA A 386 8.76 -10.29 -10.40
CA ALA A 386 8.78 -9.69 -9.09
C ALA A 386 9.62 -10.51 -8.10
N ILE A 387 10.30 -9.81 -7.19
CA ILE A 387 10.87 -10.38 -5.97
C ILE A 387 10.09 -9.81 -4.81
N PHE A 388 9.35 -10.66 -4.08
CA PHE A 388 8.55 -10.21 -2.96
C PHE A 388 9.30 -10.35 -1.64
N PRO A 389 9.16 -9.39 -0.72
CA PRO A 389 9.71 -9.53 0.62
C PRO A 389 9.00 -10.67 1.37
N ARG A 390 9.78 -11.55 2.00
CA ARG A 390 9.22 -12.67 2.76
C ARG A 390 8.69 -12.25 4.13
N GLN A 391 7.53 -12.78 4.53
CA GLN A 391 6.82 -12.50 5.78
C GLN A 391 6.10 -13.75 6.33
N SER A 392 5.58 -13.66 7.56
CA SER A 392 4.68 -14.68 8.11
C SER A 392 3.31 -14.58 7.45
N MET A 393 2.68 -15.72 7.12
CA MET A 393 1.46 -15.78 6.30
C MET A 393 0.28 -16.47 6.99
N LYS A 394 0.39 -16.86 8.27
CA LYS A 394 -0.68 -17.57 9.01
C LYS A 394 -2.01 -16.81 8.96
N ASP A 395 -1.95 -15.52 9.27
CA ASP A 395 -3.09 -14.59 9.30
C ASP A 395 -2.83 -13.39 8.38
N CYS A 396 -2.13 -13.62 7.28
CA CYS A 396 -1.86 -12.61 6.26
C CYS A 396 -2.09 -13.22 4.88
N SER A 397 -2.57 -12.42 3.93
CA SER A 397 -2.66 -12.78 2.53
C SER A 397 -2.38 -11.56 1.68
N GLY A 398 -1.55 -11.74 0.66
CA GLY A 398 -1.39 -10.77 -0.41
C GLY A 398 -2.21 -11.10 -1.66
N SER A 399 -2.98 -12.19 -1.63
CA SER A 399 -3.96 -12.57 -2.66
C SER A 399 -5.37 -12.08 -2.30
N SER A 400 -5.85 -12.36 -1.08
CA SER A 400 -7.20 -12.01 -0.62
C SER A 400 -7.16 -11.04 0.57
N VAL A 401 -7.78 -9.86 0.44
CA VAL A 401 -7.77 -8.82 1.48
C VAL A 401 -9.18 -8.27 1.71
N MET A 402 -9.60 -8.17 2.97
CA MET A 402 -10.86 -7.52 3.33
C MET A 402 -10.73 -6.00 3.24
N ASP A 403 -11.62 -5.34 2.51
CA ASP A 403 -11.68 -3.89 2.50
C ASP A 403 -12.19 -3.38 3.86
N PRO A 404 -11.43 -2.58 4.61
CA PRO A 404 -11.82 -2.15 5.95
C PRO A 404 -13.04 -1.21 5.94
N LYS A 405 -13.30 -0.51 4.82
CA LYS A 405 -14.42 0.43 4.71
C LYS A 405 -15.70 -0.29 4.32
N THR A 406 -15.64 -1.12 3.28
CA THR A 406 -16.85 -1.77 2.74
C THR A 406 -17.14 -3.13 3.37
N GLN A 407 -16.16 -3.74 4.05
CA GLN A 407 -16.20 -5.12 4.55
C GLN A 407 -16.41 -6.16 3.43
N ILE A 408 -16.14 -5.78 2.19
CA ILE A 408 -16.18 -6.65 1.02
C ILE A 408 -14.76 -7.11 0.73
N THR A 409 -14.59 -8.43 0.53
CA THR A 409 -13.26 -8.96 0.22
C THR A 409 -12.84 -8.62 -1.21
N LYS A 410 -11.56 -8.42 -1.42
CA LYS A 410 -10.92 -8.25 -2.72
C LYS A 410 -9.94 -9.38 -2.96
N VAL A 411 -9.84 -9.86 -4.19
CA VAL A 411 -8.81 -10.78 -4.66
C VAL A 411 -7.91 -10.02 -5.64
N ASN A 412 -6.63 -9.89 -5.34
CA ASN A 412 -5.63 -9.14 -6.11
C ASN A 412 -6.12 -7.73 -6.53
N GLY A 413 -6.84 -7.06 -5.63
CA GLY A 413 -7.37 -5.70 -5.82
C GLY A 413 -8.80 -5.62 -6.38
N ILE A 414 -9.34 -6.73 -6.90
CA ILE A 414 -10.68 -6.78 -7.50
C ILE A 414 -11.71 -7.26 -6.47
N SER A 415 -12.84 -6.55 -6.36
CA SER A 415 -13.92 -6.91 -5.43
C SER A 415 -14.51 -8.29 -5.74
N ILE A 416 -14.89 -9.06 -4.72
CA ILE A 416 -15.63 -10.33 -4.92
C ILE A 416 -16.95 -10.15 -5.68
N LEU A 417 -17.51 -8.93 -5.68
CA LEU A 417 -18.71 -8.60 -6.46
C LEU A 417 -18.41 -8.50 -7.95
N ASP A 418 -17.20 -8.05 -8.30
CA ASP A 418 -16.76 -7.96 -9.69
C ASP A 418 -16.26 -9.32 -10.19
N THR A 419 -15.60 -10.12 -9.34
CA THR A 419 -15.25 -11.52 -9.67
C THR A 419 -16.47 -12.38 -9.94
N ALA A 420 -17.61 -12.10 -9.29
CA ALA A 420 -18.88 -12.75 -9.59
C ALA A 420 -19.35 -12.57 -11.04
N LYS A 421 -18.94 -11.49 -11.70
CA LYS A 421 -19.25 -11.25 -13.12
C LYS A 421 -18.28 -11.92 -14.08
N GLN A 422 -17.25 -12.57 -13.57
CA GLN A 422 -16.18 -13.17 -14.37
C GLN A 422 -16.29 -14.70 -14.39
N PRO A 423 -15.95 -15.35 -15.51
CA PRO A 423 -15.92 -16.80 -15.59
C PRO A 423 -14.83 -17.39 -14.69
N LEU A 424 -14.97 -18.67 -14.33
CA LEU A 424 -14.04 -19.38 -13.45
C LEU A 424 -12.60 -19.33 -13.98
N GLU A 425 -12.39 -19.47 -15.29
CA GLU A 425 -11.07 -19.35 -15.92
C GLU A 425 -10.38 -18.00 -15.68
N SER A 426 -11.13 -16.89 -15.74
CA SER A 426 -10.62 -15.53 -15.52
C SER A 426 -10.35 -15.31 -14.04
N ASN A 427 -11.21 -15.83 -13.17
CA ASN A 427 -11.03 -15.80 -11.72
C ASN A 427 -9.80 -16.61 -11.26
N LEU A 428 -9.53 -17.75 -11.89
CA LEU A 428 -8.33 -18.55 -11.64
C LEU A 428 -7.05 -17.78 -12.02
N CYS A 429 -7.07 -17.14 -13.18
CA CYS A 429 -5.96 -16.31 -13.61
C CYS A 429 -5.82 -15.07 -12.72
N LEU A 430 -6.91 -14.42 -12.31
CA LEU A 430 -6.86 -13.35 -11.33
C LEU A 430 -6.18 -13.80 -10.04
N ALA A 431 -6.49 -14.99 -9.52
CA ALA A 431 -5.87 -15.50 -8.30
C ALA A 431 -4.35 -15.76 -8.45
N LEU A 432 -3.90 -16.20 -9.62
CA LEU A 432 -2.50 -16.61 -9.88
C LEU A 432 -1.66 -15.51 -10.54
N VAL A 433 -2.12 -14.95 -11.64
CA VAL A 433 -1.42 -13.91 -12.43
C VAL A 433 -1.76 -12.48 -12.01
N ARG A 434 -2.72 -12.30 -11.09
CA ARG A 434 -3.11 -11.00 -10.48
C ARG A 434 -3.78 -10.02 -11.43
N GLU A 435 -4.26 -10.51 -12.57
CA GLU A 435 -4.98 -9.77 -13.60
C GLU A 435 -6.15 -10.61 -14.12
N LEU A 436 -7.21 -9.94 -14.55
CA LEU A 436 -8.32 -10.60 -15.24
C LEU A 436 -7.90 -10.94 -16.67
N ASN A 437 -8.33 -12.10 -17.15
CA ASN A 437 -8.08 -12.53 -18.51
C ASN A 437 -8.84 -11.67 -19.53
N ASP A 438 -8.20 -11.43 -20.67
CA ASP A 438 -8.90 -11.03 -21.88
C ASP A 438 -9.50 -12.24 -22.63
N ALA A 439 -10.03 -12.02 -23.85
CA ALA A 439 -10.60 -13.09 -24.66
C ALA A 439 -9.56 -14.13 -25.12
N ASN A 440 -8.33 -13.71 -25.40
CA ASN A 440 -7.24 -14.59 -25.79
C ASN A 440 -6.80 -15.45 -24.60
N ASP A 441 -6.55 -14.83 -23.44
CA ASP A 441 -6.11 -15.53 -22.24
C ASP A 441 -7.11 -16.60 -21.81
N ASN A 442 -8.42 -16.27 -21.86
CA ASN A 442 -9.48 -17.24 -21.61
C ASN A 442 -9.41 -18.40 -22.60
N ALA A 443 -9.24 -18.13 -23.91
CA ALA A 443 -9.12 -19.19 -24.91
C ALA A 443 -7.94 -20.13 -24.66
N LEU A 444 -6.77 -19.58 -24.28
CA LEU A 444 -5.56 -20.34 -24.01
C LEU A 444 -5.67 -21.17 -22.71
N PHE A 445 -6.20 -20.57 -21.64
CA PHE A 445 -6.33 -21.27 -20.36
C PHE A 445 -7.38 -22.37 -20.43
N ASN A 446 -8.52 -22.08 -21.08
CA ASN A 446 -9.56 -23.08 -21.36
C ASN A 446 -8.99 -24.28 -22.13
N LEU A 447 -8.15 -24.05 -23.14
CA LEU A 447 -7.50 -25.12 -23.88
C LEU A 447 -6.53 -25.94 -23.01
N ALA A 448 -5.71 -25.28 -22.19
CA ALA A 448 -4.75 -25.96 -21.31
C ALA A 448 -5.44 -26.92 -20.32
N VAL A 449 -6.60 -26.52 -19.77
CA VAL A 449 -7.40 -27.35 -18.86
C VAL A 449 -8.18 -28.44 -19.60
N ALA A 450 -8.84 -28.07 -20.71
CA ALA A 450 -9.63 -28.99 -21.54
C ALA A 450 -8.82 -30.21 -22.01
N ALA A 451 -7.52 -30.03 -22.27
CA ALA A 451 -6.62 -31.10 -22.71
C ALA A 451 -6.41 -32.23 -21.69
N ARG A 452 -6.71 -32.01 -20.41
CA ARG A 452 -6.44 -32.95 -19.32
C ARG A 452 -7.67 -33.28 -18.47
N VAL A 453 -8.86 -32.76 -18.80
CA VAL A 453 -10.08 -32.97 -17.99
C VAL A 453 -10.60 -34.41 -18.05
N ASN A 454 -10.38 -35.09 -19.17
CA ASN A 454 -10.77 -36.48 -19.33
C ASN A 454 -9.70 -37.41 -18.73
N LEU A 455 -9.99 -37.98 -17.56
CA LEU A 455 -9.10 -38.86 -16.81
C LEU A 455 -9.23 -40.35 -17.20
N HIS A 456 -9.81 -40.67 -18.36
CA HIS A 456 -9.93 -42.06 -18.81
C HIS A 456 -8.55 -42.75 -18.91
N GLY A 457 -8.40 -43.86 -18.20
CA GLY A 457 -7.13 -44.61 -18.14
C GLY A 457 -6.10 -44.07 -17.16
N GLU A 458 -6.40 -42.97 -16.45
CA GLU A 458 -5.53 -42.42 -15.42
C GLU A 458 -5.82 -43.04 -14.05
N VAL A 459 -4.74 -43.33 -13.29
CA VAL A 459 -4.84 -43.81 -11.91
C VAL A 459 -5.55 -42.84 -10.96
N MET A 460 -5.55 -41.54 -11.30
CA MET A 460 -6.26 -40.49 -10.57
C MET A 460 -7.77 -40.75 -10.53
N LEU A 461 -8.34 -41.18 -11.65
CA LEU A 461 -9.77 -41.50 -11.73
C LEU A 461 -10.11 -42.72 -10.87
N ALA A 462 -9.30 -43.77 -10.97
CA ALA A 462 -9.47 -44.98 -10.16
C ALA A 462 -9.40 -44.68 -8.65
N ALA A 463 -8.48 -43.81 -8.22
CA ALA A 463 -8.38 -43.40 -6.82
C ALA A 463 -9.59 -42.58 -6.36
N ALA A 464 -10.08 -41.66 -7.18
CA ALA A 464 -11.28 -40.90 -6.88
C ALA A 464 -12.53 -41.79 -6.78
N ASP A 465 -12.70 -42.75 -7.70
CA ASP A 465 -13.83 -43.69 -7.64
C ASP A 465 -13.75 -44.61 -6.43
N ALA A 466 -12.57 -45.17 -6.12
CA ALA A 466 -12.39 -45.98 -4.91
C ALA A 466 -12.77 -45.19 -3.64
N ALA A 467 -12.40 -43.91 -3.57
CA ALA A 467 -12.80 -43.05 -2.47
C ALA A 467 -14.32 -42.81 -2.43
N ARG A 468 -14.98 -42.61 -3.57
CA ARG A 468 -16.46 -42.45 -3.64
C ARG A 468 -17.19 -43.74 -3.26
N GLU A 469 -16.73 -44.89 -3.75
CA GLU A 469 -17.30 -46.20 -3.44
C GLU A 469 -17.19 -46.54 -1.94
N ALA A 470 -16.14 -46.04 -1.28
CA ALA A 470 -15.98 -46.12 0.16
C ALA A 470 -16.87 -45.13 0.95
N GLY A 471 -17.73 -44.35 0.29
CA GLY A 471 -18.64 -43.41 0.92
C GLY A 471 -18.00 -42.09 1.38
N ASN A 472 -16.81 -41.76 0.88
CA ASN A 472 -16.16 -40.50 1.24
C ASN A 472 -16.83 -39.29 0.61
N ALA A 473 -16.74 -38.15 1.30
CA ALA A 473 -17.22 -36.87 0.81
C ALA A 473 -16.45 -36.39 -0.45
N PRO A 474 -17.06 -35.55 -1.30
CA PRO A 474 -16.47 -35.04 -2.54
C PRO A 474 -15.04 -34.49 -2.43
N ASN A 475 -14.72 -33.73 -1.38
CA ASN A 475 -13.37 -33.20 -1.14
C ASN A 475 -12.31 -34.31 -1.00
N THR A 476 -12.67 -35.42 -0.36
CA THR A 476 -11.78 -36.56 -0.14
C THR A 476 -11.60 -37.36 -1.42
N ALA A 477 -12.67 -37.54 -2.20
CA ALA A 477 -12.58 -38.19 -3.51
C ALA A 477 -11.72 -37.39 -4.50
N VAL A 478 -11.94 -36.08 -4.59
CA VAL A 478 -11.07 -35.19 -5.39
C VAL A 478 -9.65 -35.17 -4.83
N GLY A 479 -9.50 -35.18 -3.50
CA GLY A 479 -8.22 -35.26 -2.81
C GLY A 479 -7.41 -36.50 -3.20
N ALA A 480 -8.05 -37.67 -3.32
CA ALA A 480 -7.37 -38.90 -3.76
C ALA A 480 -6.76 -38.75 -5.16
N ALA A 481 -7.46 -38.10 -6.09
CA ALA A 481 -6.92 -37.79 -7.42
C ALA A 481 -5.80 -36.74 -7.36
N VAL A 482 -6.01 -35.64 -6.63
CA VAL A 482 -5.02 -34.55 -6.50
C VAL A 482 -3.71 -35.05 -5.90
N ALA A 483 -3.75 -35.99 -4.95
CA ALA A 483 -2.57 -36.59 -4.33
C ALA A 483 -1.66 -37.29 -5.35
N LEU A 484 -2.23 -37.81 -6.44
CA LEU A 484 -1.49 -38.53 -7.48
C LEU A 484 -0.92 -37.60 -8.57
N LEU A 485 -1.29 -36.31 -8.59
CA LEU A 485 -0.72 -35.29 -9.48
C LEU A 485 0.57 -34.67 -8.91
N GLY A 486 1.57 -35.51 -8.65
CA GLY A 486 2.89 -35.08 -8.16
C GLY A 486 3.82 -34.50 -9.24
N PRO A 487 5.01 -33.99 -8.85
CA PRO A 487 5.94 -33.27 -9.73
C PRO A 487 6.30 -34.02 -11.03
N LYS A 488 6.50 -35.34 -10.96
CA LYS A 488 6.88 -36.16 -12.13
C LYS A 488 5.86 -36.14 -13.28
N ARG A 489 4.61 -35.73 -13.02
CA ARG A 489 3.55 -35.60 -14.04
C ARG A 489 3.47 -34.20 -14.66
N VAL A 490 4.21 -33.22 -14.13
CA VAL A 490 4.11 -31.80 -14.53
C VAL A 490 5.47 -31.13 -14.77
N ASP A 491 6.57 -31.72 -14.31
CA ASP A 491 7.93 -31.15 -14.42
C ASP A 491 8.41 -30.98 -15.86
N GLY A 492 7.83 -31.70 -16.84
CA GLY A 492 8.10 -31.44 -18.26
C GLY A 492 7.58 -30.06 -18.67
N ALA A 493 6.31 -29.78 -18.40
CA ALA A 493 5.70 -28.47 -18.70
C ALA A 493 6.34 -27.32 -17.90
N ARG A 494 6.69 -27.53 -16.62
CA ARG A 494 7.38 -26.51 -15.81
C ARG A 494 8.76 -26.15 -16.38
N ARG A 495 9.55 -27.16 -16.78
CA ARG A 495 10.88 -26.93 -17.41
C ARG A 495 10.76 -26.29 -18.79
N ALA A 496 9.71 -26.61 -19.55
CA ALA A 496 9.40 -25.95 -20.80
C ALA A 496 9.06 -24.47 -20.57
N ALA A 497 8.27 -24.13 -19.55
CA ALA A 497 7.97 -22.75 -19.19
C ALA A 497 9.24 -21.97 -18.79
N ASP A 498 10.09 -22.55 -17.94
CA ASP A 498 11.40 -21.97 -17.61
C ASP A 498 12.25 -21.68 -18.86
N THR A 499 12.27 -22.62 -19.79
CA THR A 499 12.99 -22.47 -21.07
C THR A 499 12.42 -21.32 -21.90
N LEU A 500 11.09 -21.20 -22.02
CA LEU A 500 10.47 -20.12 -22.77
C LEU A 500 10.78 -18.75 -22.14
N ILE A 501 10.75 -18.65 -20.79
CA ILE A 501 11.11 -17.41 -20.10
C ILE A 501 12.57 -17.05 -20.39
N ASP A 502 13.50 -18.01 -20.28
CA ASP A 502 14.93 -17.75 -20.53
C ASP A 502 15.20 -17.27 -21.95
N LEU A 503 14.51 -17.83 -22.94
CA LEU A 503 14.71 -17.49 -24.34
C LEU A 503 14.16 -16.10 -24.69
N PHE A 504 13.13 -15.63 -23.98
CA PHE A 504 12.42 -14.39 -24.30
C PHE A 504 12.67 -13.24 -23.31
N ALA A 505 13.29 -13.49 -22.15
CA ALA A 505 13.56 -12.51 -21.09
C ALA A 505 14.15 -11.17 -21.57
N HIS A 506 14.98 -11.20 -22.61
CA HIS A 506 15.67 -10.03 -23.17
C HIS A 506 15.42 -9.83 -24.66
N SER A 507 14.34 -10.43 -25.18
CA SER A 507 14.02 -10.35 -26.61
C SER A 507 13.28 -9.07 -27.00
N GLY A 508 12.82 -8.28 -26.01
CA GLY A 508 11.96 -7.11 -26.23
C GLY A 508 10.47 -7.45 -26.37
N LEU A 509 10.05 -8.69 -26.09
CA LEU A 509 8.63 -9.07 -26.06
C LEU A 509 7.96 -8.40 -24.86
N THR A 510 7.03 -7.48 -25.11
CA THR A 510 6.23 -6.84 -24.05
C THR A 510 4.94 -7.60 -23.78
N ALA A 511 4.26 -8.07 -24.83
CA ALA A 511 2.99 -8.79 -24.77
C ALA A 511 3.11 -10.23 -25.30
N GLY A 512 2.66 -11.22 -24.52
CA GLY A 512 2.78 -12.64 -24.88
C GLY A 512 1.97 -13.05 -26.11
N ALA A 513 0.93 -12.27 -26.44
CA ALA A 513 0.06 -12.46 -27.60
C ALA A 513 0.54 -11.71 -28.86
N ASP A 514 1.62 -10.92 -28.79
CA ASP A 514 2.12 -10.17 -29.94
C ASP A 514 2.89 -11.08 -30.91
N GLU A 515 2.16 -11.56 -31.92
CA GLU A 515 2.70 -12.36 -33.01
C GLU A 515 3.38 -11.53 -34.10
N GLN A 516 3.33 -10.20 -34.07
CA GLN A 516 3.87 -9.37 -35.15
C GLN A 516 5.17 -8.66 -34.77
N ALA A 517 5.48 -8.58 -33.48
CA ALA A 517 6.72 -7.99 -33.02
C ALA A 517 7.95 -8.72 -33.63
N LYS A 518 8.85 -7.92 -34.21
CA LYS A 518 10.14 -8.36 -34.78
C LYS A 518 11.09 -8.74 -33.66
N ILE A 519 10.85 -9.89 -33.06
CA ILE A 519 11.54 -10.35 -31.87
C ILE A 519 12.44 -11.52 -32.24
N THR A 520 13.71 -11.43 -31.82
CA THR A 520 14.66 -12.54 -31.95
C THR A 520 14.90 -13.13 -30.56
N PRO A 521 14.25 -14.25 -30.19
CA PRO A 521 14.56 -14.92 -28.94
C PRO A 521 16.01 -15.43 -28.96
N ALA A 522 16.56 -15.68 -27.77
CA ALA A 522 17.90 -16.24 -27.65
C ALA A 522 18.00 -17.61 -28.36
N LYS A 523 19.21 -17.96 -28.80
CA LYS A 523 19.44 -19.27 -29.44
C LYS A 523 19.31 -20.38 -28.40
N ALA A 524 18.33 -21.26 -28.58
CA ALA A 524 18.11 -22.40 -27.69
C ALA A 524 19.28 -23.40 -27.73
N SER A 525 19.74 -23.82 -26.56
CA SER A 525 20.68 -24.93 -26.41
C SER A 525 20.00 -26.29 -26.67
N ALA A 526 20.79 -27.34 -26.90
CA ALA A 526 20.26 -28.70 -27.07
C ALA A 526 19.43 -29.17 -25.85
N LYS A 527 19.86 -28.79 -24.64
CA LYS A 527 19.14 -29.10 -23.39
C LYS A 527 17.79 -28.41 -23.31
N GLN A 528 17.71 -27.15 -23.74
CA GLN A 528 16.45 -26.38 -23.82
C GLN A 528 15.53 -26.91 -24.92
N LEU A 529 16.07 -27.28 -26.09
CA LEU A 529 15.26 -27.90 -27.14
C LEU A 529 14.65 -29.23 -26.67
N ALA A 530 15.38 -30.02 -25.88
CA ALA A 530 14.88 -31.28 -25.32
C ALA A 530 13.75 -31.11 -24.29
N THR A 531 13.51 -29.91 -23.75
CA THR A 531 12.31 -29.64 -22.93
C THR A 531 11.10 -29.26 -23.77
N LEU A 532 11.29 -28.85 -25.02
CA LEU A 532 10.23 -28.38 -25.91
C LEU A 532 9.80 -29.46 -26.93
N LEU A 533 10.74 -30.29 -27.37
CA LEU A 533 10.57 -31.22 -28.48
C LEU A 533 10.72 -32.68 -28.03
N GLY A 534 9.89 -33.56 -28.57
CA GLY A 534 9.95 -35.00 -28.45
C GLY A 534 10.56 -35.68 -29.68
N GLY A 535 10.89 -36.96 -29.54
CA GLY A 535 11.45 -37.78 -30.62
C GLY A 535 10.43 -38.26 -31.66
N ALA A 536 9.13 -38.12 -31.40
CA ALA A 536 8.03 -38.52 -32.26
C ALA A 536 6.85 -37.55 -32.11
N PRO A 537 5.90 -37.52 -33.07
CA PRO A 537 4.66 -36.75 -32.91
C PRO A 537 3.90 -37.10 -31.63
N ASP A 538 3.47 -36.08 -30.88
CA ASP A 538 2.63 -36.22 -29.71
C ASP A 538 1.17 -35.95 -30.12
N PRO A 539 0.28 -36.97 -30.14
CA PRO A 539 -1.09 -36.81 -30.62
C PRO A 539 -1.89 -35.75 -29.86
N LEU A 540 -1.60 -35.57 -28.57
CA LEU A 540 -2.28 -34.52 -27.81
C LEU A 540 -1.74 -33.14 -28.15
N ALA A 541 -0.42 -33.00 -28.34
CA ALA A 541 0.15 -31.73 -28.79
C ALA A 541 -0.45 -31.29 -30.13
N GLU A 542 -0.61 -32.22 -31.09
CA GLU A 542 -1.25 -31.95 -32.38
C GLU A 542 -2.72 -31.54 -32.23
N ALA A 543 -3.48 -32.26 -31.38
CA ALA A 543 -4.87 -31.92 -31.10
C ALA A 543 -4.99 -30.54 -30.43
N MET A 544 -4.11 -30.21 -29.49
CA MET A 544 -4.07 -28.91 -28.82
C MET A 544 -3.71 -27.79 -29.80
N LEU A 545 -2.71 -27.97 -30.66
CA LEU A 545 -2.32 -26.98 -31.65
C LEU A 545 -3.42 -26.74 -32.69
N LYS A 546 -4.14 -27.77 -33.11
CA LYS A 546 -5.33 -27.62 -33.97
C LYS A 546 -6.45 -26.85 -33.27
N ALA A 547 -6.70 -27.17 -31.99
CA ALA A 547 -7.71 -26.49 -31.19
C ALA A 547 -7.33 -25.03 -30.89
N PHE A 548 -6.04 -24.73 -30.71
CA PHE A 548 -5.52 -23.36 -30.59
C PHE A 548 -5.93 -22.50 -31.79
N ASP A 549 -5.77 -23.01 -33.02
CA ASP A 549 -6.19 -22.29 -34.23
C ASP A 549 -7.71 -22.12 -34.29
N LYS A 550 -8.48 -23.14 -33.89
CA LYS A 550 -9.95 -23.08 -33.84
C LYS A 550 -10.48 -22.08 -32.82
N ARG A 551 -9.74 -21.86 -31.74
CA ARG A 551 -10.05 -20.85 -30.72
C ARG A 551 -9.54 -19.45 -31.08
N HIS A 552 -8.91 -19.28 -32.25
CA HIS A 552 -8.26 -18.03 -32.65
C HIS A 552 -7.22 -17.55 -31.64
N GLY A 553 -6.52 -18.48 -30.99
CA GLY A 553 -5.48 -18.17 -30.02
C GLY A 553 -4.31 -17.44 -30.67
N LYS A 554 -3.71 -16.53 -29.91
CA LYS A 554 -2.51 -15.76 -30.28
C LYS A 554 -1.43 -15.99 -29.24
N SER A 555 -0.25 -16.39 -29.68
CA SER A 555 0.87 -16.67 -28.77
C SER A 555 2.19 -16.63 -29.52
N ALA A 556 3.07 -15.70 -29.10
CA ALA A 556 4.45 -15.65 -29.59
C ALA A 556 5.20 -16.96 -29.30
N PHE A 557 4.88 -17.63 -28.19
CA PHE A 557 5.50 -18.89 -27.78
C PHE A 557 5.00 -20.09 -28.59
N VAL A 558 3.70 -20.19 -28.89
CA VAL A 558 3.17 -21.25 -29.79
C VAL A 558 3.74 -21.09 -31.19
N ARG A 559 3.83 -19.86 -31.70
CA ARG A 559 4.49 -19.57 -32.97
C ARG A 559 5.95 -20.00 -32.96
N TYR A 560 6.68 -19.71 -31.88
CA TYR A 560 8.06 -20.16 -31.70
C TYR A 560 8.17 -21.69 -31.72
N LEU A 561 7.32 -22.40 -30.97
CA LEU A 561 7.29 -23.87 -30.97
C LEU A 561 7.06 -24.46 -32.35
N ARG A 562 6.13 -23.89 -33.13
CA ARG A 562 5.84 -24.32 -34.52
C ARG A 562 7.02 -24.09 -35.47
N ALA A 563 7.85 -23.08 -35.21
CA ALA A 563 9.01 -22.77 -36.03
C ALA A 563 10.22 -23.68 -35.75
N LEU A 564 10.21 -24.41 -34.63
CA LEU A 564 11.30 -25.33 -34.29
C LEU A 564 11.30 -26.57 -35.19
N LYS A 565 12.49 -27.09 -35.49
CA LYS A 565 12.66 -28.36 -36.20
C LYS A 565 12.49 -29.53 -35.22
N GLY A 566 11.34 -30.18 -35.23
CA GLY A 566 11.03 -31.36 -34.40
C GLY A 566 9.54 -31.46 -34.08
N HIS A 567 9.19 -32.30 -33.11
CA HIS A 567 7.79 -32.50 -32.69
C HIS A 567 7.55 -31.85 -31.32
N PRO A 568 6.78 -30.76 -31.21
CA PRO A 568 6.41 -30.19 -29.91
C PRO A 568 5.68 -31.23 -29.04
N THR A 569 6.03 -31.27 -27.75
CA THR A 569 5.33 -32.13 -26.78
C THR A 569 4.09 -31.43 -26.23
N ALA A 570 3.12 -32.18 -25.69
CA ALA A 570 1.93 -31.59 -25.07
C ALA A 570 2.32 -30.69 -23.88
N ASP A 571 3.36 -31.07 -23.13
CA ASP A 571 3.93 -30.27 -22.04
C ASP A 571 4.47 -28.92 -22.53
N ALA A 572 5.15 -28.90 -23.68
CA ALA A 572 5.64 -27.68 -24.28
C ALA A 572 4.50 -26.78 -24.76
N VAL A 573 3.44 -27.35 -25.35
CA VAL A 573 2.25 -26.60 -25.76
C VAL A 573 1.58 -25.99 -24.53
N THR A 574 1.32 -26.74 -23.46
CA THR A 574 0.77 -26.21 -22.21
C THR A 574 1.64 -25.09 -21.63
N ALA A 575 2.96 -25.25 -21.65
CA ALA A 575 3.89 -24.22 -21.20
C ALA A 575 3.80 -22.94 -22.05
N ALA A 576 3.69 -23.05 -23.38
CA ALA A 576 3.53 -21.89 -24.25
C ALA A 576 2.21 -21.14 -24.01
N LEU A 577 1.10 -21.88 -23.84
CA LEU A 577 -0.21 -21.28 -23.54
C LEU A 577 -0.18 -20.49 -22.23
N THR A 578 0.32 -21.12 -21.16
CA THR A 578 0.38 -20.51 -19.82
C THR A 578 1.42 -19.39 -19.72
N THR A 579 2.57 -19.51 -20.41
CA THR A 579 3.56 -18.44 -20.47
C THR A 579 3.02 -17.23 -21.22
N THR A 580 2.20 -17.40 -22.27
CA THR A 580 1.52 -16.27 -22.92
C THR A 580 0.67 -15.47 -21.94
N ILE A 581 -0.20 -16.14 -21.19
CA ILE A 581 -1.12 -15.51 -20.23
C ILE A 581 -0.32 -14.73 -19.17
N ALA A 582 0.77 -15.30 -18.68
CA ALA A 582 1.52 -14.73 -17.57
C ALA A 582 2.66 -13.77 -18.00
N TRP A 583 2.89 -13.58 -19.31
CA TRP A 583 4.03 -12.83 -19.80
C TRP A 583 4.00 -11.36 -19.42
N GLU A 584 2.88 -10.68 -19.67
CA GLU A 584 2.79 -9.26 -19.38
C GLU A 584 2.87 -8.96 -17.89
N PRO A 585 2.15 -9.68 -16.99
CA PRO A 585 2.33 -9.49 -15.55
C PRO A 585 3.76 -9.80 -15.08
N LEU A 586 4.47 -10.73 -15.73
CA LEU A 586 5.86 -11.07 -15.41
C LEU A 586 6.81 -9.91 -15.78
N ILE A 587 6.70 -9.38 -17.01
CA ILE A 587 7.53 -8.27 -17.49
C ILE A 587 7.24 -6.99 -16.72
N ARG A 588 5.97 -6.75 -16.35
CA ARG A 588 5.54 -5.65 -15.46
C ARG A 588 5.87 -5.89 -13.99
N LYS A 589 6.57 -6.98 -13.64
CA LYS A 589 6.98 -7.35 -12.27
C LYS A 589 5.81 -7.39 -11.27
N ARG A 590 4.63 -7.83 -11.71
CA ARG A 590 3.46 -8.05 -10.84
C ARG A 590 3.42 -9.45 -10.24
N ILE A 591 4.02 -10.42 -10.94
CA ILE A 591 4.17 -11.81 -10.50
C ILE A 591 5.63 -12.24 -10.58
N SER A 592 5.98 -13.30 -9.87
CA SER A 592 7.34 -13.84 -9.92
C SER A 592 7.52 -14.78 -11.10
N ARG A 593 8.78 -15.09 -11.39
CA ARG A 593 9.13 -16.14 -12.33
C ARG A 593 8.60 -17.52 -11.90
N LEU A 594 8.51 -17.79 -10.60
CA LEU A 594 7.99 -19.04 -10.05
C LEU A 594 6.50 -19.21 -10.38
N THR A 595 5.72 -18.14 -10.27
CA THR A 595 4.29 -18.16 -10.63
C THR A 595 4.09 -18.61 -12.09
N VAL A 596 4.91 -18.09 -13.02
CA VAL A 596 4.83 -18.49 -14.45
C VAL A 596 5.26 -19.93 -14.66
N ARG A 597 6.35 -20.35 -14.01
CA ARG A 597 6.84 -21.74 -14.03
C ARG A 597 5.78 -22.73 -13.55
N ASP A 598 4.99 -22.35 -12.55
CA ASP A 598 4.03 -23.23 -11.88
C ASP A 598 2.60 -23.16 -12.45
N LEU A 599 2.29 -22.15 -13.28
CA LEU A 599 0.99 -22.02 -13.95
C LEU A 599 0.56 -23.27 -14.76
N PRO A 600 1.45 -23.97 -15.50
CA PRO A 600 1.13 -25.28 -16.10
C PRO A 600 0.63 -26.32 -15.11
N TRP A 601 1.20 -26.35 -13.89
CA TRP A 601 0.78 -27.29 -12.84
C TRP A 601 -0.62 -26.94 -12.37
N TYR A 602 -0.92 -25.66 -12.13
CA TYR A 602 -2.27 -25.24 -11.78
C TYR A 602 -3.29 -25.60 -12.87
N ALA A 603 -2.99 -25.38 -14.16
CA ALA A 603 -3.88 -25.78 -15.24
C ALA A 603 -4.20 -27.29 -15.21
N HIS A 604 -3.18 -28.14 -15.07
CA HIS A 604 -3.39 -29.58 -14.96
C HIS A 604 -4.15 -29.96 -13.68
N LEU A 605 -3.85 -29.29 -12.56
CA LEU A 605 -4.52 -29.52 -11.28
C LEU A 605 -6.03 -29.23 -11.37
N PHE A 606 -6.43 -28.11 -11.99
CA PHE A 606 -7.85 -27.79 -12.18
C PHE A 606 -8.53 -28.74 -13.16
N ALA A 607 -7.82 -29.24 -14.17
CA ALA A 607 -8.34 -30.29 -15.05
C ALA A 607 -8.64 -31.59 -14.27
N VAL A 608 -7.71 -32.00 -13.39
CA VAL A 608 -7.89 -33.16 -12.51
C VAL A 608 -9.03 -32.93 -11.51
N ILE A 609 -9.14 -31.75 -10.91
CA ILE A 609 -10.22 -31.41 -9.97
C ILE A 609 -11.60 -31.56 -10.64
N ILE A 610 -11.76 -31.01 -11.85
CA ILE A 610 -13.02 -31.07 -12.60
C ILE A 610 -13.30 -32.49 -13.10
N GLY A 611 -12.29 -33.16 -13.66
CA GLY A 611 -12.44 -34.56 -14.11
C GLY A 611 -12.76 -35.51 -12.94
N ALA A 612 -12.05 -35.38 -11.84
CA ALA A 612 -12.24 -36.18 -10.63
C ALA A 612 -13.44 -35.72 -9.78
N SER A 613 -14.30 -34.83 -10.26
CA SER A 613 -15.60 -34.59 -9.63
C SER A 613 -16.70 -35.49 -10.21
N THR A 614 -16.42 -36.26 -11.27
CA THR A 614 -17.37 -37.18 -11.89
C THR A 614 -16.88 -38.63 -11.88
N ALA A 615 -17.82 -39.58 -11.94
CA ALA A 615 -17.54 -41.01 -11.83
C ALA A 615 -16.96 -41.61 -13.12
N ALA A 616 -16.20 -42.72 -13.04
CA ALA A 616 -15.56 -43.36 -14.19
C ALA A 616 -16.48 -43.64 -15.37
N LYS A 617 -17.77 -43.94 -15.15
CA LYS A 617 -18.75 -44.17 -16.23
C LYS A 617 -18.87 -42.99 -17.21
N ASN A 618 -18.52 -41.78 -16.76
CA ASN A 618 -18.55 -40.56 -17.56
C ASN A 618 -17.23 -40.27 -18.29
N HIS A 619 -16.22 -41.13 -18.12
CA HIS A 619 -14.94 -41.05 -18.81
C HIS A 619 -14.82 -42.18 -19.83
N GLN A 620 -14.60 -41.82 -21.09
CA GLN A 620 -14.37 -42.75 -22.19
C GLN A 620 -13.14 -42.30 -22.98
N ILE A 621 -12.50 -43.20 -23.71
CA ILE A 621 -11.27 -42.91 -24.46
C ILE A 621 -11.35 -41.66 -25.33
N SER A 622 -12.51 -41.40 -25.94
CA SER A 622 -12.74 -40.26 -26.83
C SER A 622 -13.80 -39.27 -26.34
N LYS A 623 -14.39 -39.49 -25.14
CA LYS A 623 -15.48 -38.66 -24.63
C LYS A 623 -15.38 -38.41 -23.12
N PHE A 624 -15.79 -37.23 -22.70
CA PHE A 624 -16.00 -36.87 -21.29
C PHE A 624 -17.43 -36.36 -21.10
N CYS A 625 -18.16 -36.94 -20.15
CA CYS A 625 -19.59 -36.70 -19.92
C CYS A 625 -20.43 -36.77 -21.21
N GLY A 626 -20.13 -37.71 -22.11
CA GLY A 626 -20.82 -37.88 -23.39
C GLY A 626 -20.39 -36.93 -24.51
N ILE A 627 -19.53 -35.94 -24.23
CA ILE A 627 -19.02 -34.98 -25.21
C ILE A 627 -17.66 -35.43 -25.74
N ALA A 628 -17.45 -35.33 -27.06
CA ALA A 628 -16.20 -35.73 -27.68
C ALA A 628 -15.02 -34.82 -27.26
N ASN A 629 -13.84 -35.41 -27.04
CA ASN A 629 -12.65 -34.70 -26.55
C ASN A 629 -12.19 -33.59 -27.51
N ASP A 630 -12.33 -33.79 -28.83
CA ASP A 630 -12.02 -32.76 -29.83
C ASP A 630 -12.95 -31.55 -29.70
N LYS A 631 -14.24 -31.77 -29.46
CA LYS A 631 -15.20 -30.69 -29.23
C LYS A 631 -14.93 -29.91 -27.94
N ILE A 632 -14.53 -30.62 -26.89
CA ILE A 632 -14.08 -30.03 -25.61
C ILE A 632 -12.87 -29.13 -25.86
N LEU A 633 -11.84 -29.66 -26.53
CA LEU A 633 -10.65 -28.90 -26.89
C LEU A 633 -10.97 -27.68 -27.74
N GLU A 634 -11.88 -27.76 -28.70
CA GLU A 634 -12.18 -26.68 -29.65
C GLU A 634 -12.96 -25.49 -29.05
N SER A 635 -13.83 -25.71 -28.06
CA SER A 635 -14.81 -24.65 -27.69
C SER A 635 -15.24 -24.57 -26.24
N TRP A 636 -15.00 -25.58 -25.41
CA TRP A 636 -15.52 -25.57 -24.04
C TRP A 636 -14.68 -24.70 -23.13
N THR A 637 -15.33 -24.00 -22.19
CA THR A 637 -14.65 -23.24 -21.15
C THR A 637 -14.49 -24.04 -19.86
N ILE A 638 -13.59 -23.61 -18.97
CA ILE A 638 -13.44 -24.23 -17.64
C ILE A 638 -14.77 -24.12 -16.87
N THR A 639 -15.44 -22.97 -16.95
CA THR A 639 -16.76 -22.79 -16.32
C THR A 639 -17.80 -23.77 -16.88
N GLU A 640 -17.86 -23.95 -18.20
CA GLU A 640 -18.77 -24.93 -18.82
C GLU A 640 -18.40 -26.37 -18.45
N LEU A 641 -17.11 -26.71 -18.36
CA LEU A 641 -16.64 -28.04 -17.97
C LEU A 641 -16.97 -28.36 -16.50
N ALA A 642 -16.82 -27.39 -15.60
CA ALA A 642 -17.24 -27.52 -14.21
C ALA A 642 -18.76 -27.74 -14.10
N TYR A 643 -19.55 -27.00 -14.89
CA TYR A 643 -21.00 -27.22 -14.98
C TYR A 643 -21.32 -28.61 -15.54
N LEU A 644 -20.66 -29.05 -16.62
CA LEU A 644 -20.85 -30.37 -17.23
C LEU A 644 -20.54 -31.50 -16.26
N ALA A 645 -19.47 -31.38 -15.48
CA ALA A 645 -19.07 -32.38 -14.50
C ALA A 645 -20.12 -32.54 -13.39
N LEU A 646 -20.82 -31.46 -13.03
CA LEU A 646 -21.89 -31.45 -12.02
C LEU A 646 -23.25 -31.89 -12.58
N MET A 647 -23.62 -31.37 -13.75
CA MET A 647 -24.99 -31.43 -14.28
C MET A 647 -25.18 -32.49 -15.36
N GLY A 648 -24.09 -32.99 -15.96
CA GLY A 648 -24.12 -33.99 -17.03
C GLY A 648 -24.61 -33.46 -18.38
N GLU A 649 -24.72 -32.13 -18.55
CA GLU A 649 -25.17 -31.49 -19.79
C GLU A 649 -24.43 -30.18 -20.06
N ARG A 650 -24.56 -29.66 -21.28
CA ARG A 650 -24.05 -28.32 -21.62
C ARG A 650 -24.98 -27.24 -21.03
N PRO A 651 -24.44 -26.20 -20.35
CA PRO A 651 -25.27 -25.13 -19.82
C PRO A 651 -25.86 -24.25 -20.93
N THR A 652 -27.07 -23.75 -20.70
CA THR A 652 -27.62 -22.60 -21.44
C THR A 652 -27.05 -21.31 -20.88
N ALA A 653 -27.11 -20.19 -21.61
CA ALA A 653 -26.67 -18.89 -21.10
C ALA A 653 -27.39 -18.48 -19.79
N ALA A 654 -28.68 -18.84 -19.66
CA ALA A 654 -29.48 -18.59 -18.46
C ALA A 654 -29.05 -19.41 -17.24
N ASN A 655 -28.45 -20.59 -17.44
CA ASN A 655 -27.95 -21.44 -16.36
C ASN A 655 -26.46 -21.20 -16.06
N LEU A 656 -25.68 -20.81 -17.07
CA LEU A 656 -24.25 -20.55 -16.94
C LEU A 656 -23.98 -19.32 -16.09
N PHE A 657 -24.73 -18.23 -16.30
CA PHE A 657 -24.52 -16.98 -15.58
C PHE A 657 -24.73 -17.11 -14.05
N PRO A 658 -25.83 -17.71 -13.54
CA PRO A 658 -26.00 -17.93 -12.11
C PRO A 658 -24.93 -18.83 -11.51
N PHE A 659 -24.53 -19.88 -12.25
CA PHE A 659 -23.46 -20.77 -11.82
C PHE A 659 -22.13 -20.02 -11.71
N GLN A 660 -21.80 -19.20 -12.70
CA GLN A 660 -20.61 -18.34 -12.69
C GLN A 660 -20.61 -17.36 -11.51
N VAL A 661 -21.73 -16.66 -11.29
CA VAL A 661 -21.88 -15.71 -10.17
C VAL A 661 -21.61 -16.41 -8.84
N MET A 662 -22.22 -17.59 -8.65
CA MET A 662 -22.00 -18.39 -7.45
C MET A 662 -20.51 -18.71 -7.26
N LEU A 663 -19.82 -19.21 -8.30
CA LEU A 663 -18.39 -19.54 -8.23
C LEU A 663 -17.51 -18.32 -7.92
N GLY A 664 -17.81 -17.17 -8.53
CA GLY A 664 -17.04 -15.95 -8.31
C GLY A 664 -17.24 -15.34 -6.92
N LEU A 665 -18.38 -15.58 -6.25
CA LEU A 665 -18.64 -15.12 -4.88
C LEU A 665 -17.87 -15.91 -3.82
N ILE A 666 -17.58 -17.18 -4.09
CA ILE A 666 -16.90 -18.09 -3.15
C ILE A 666 -15.38 -18.19 -3.39
N ILE A 667 -14.85 -17.40 -4.33
CA ILE A 667 -13.42 -17.40 -4.68
C ILE A 667 -12.52 -17.05 -3.50
N SER A 668 -12.95 -16.13 -2.64
CA SER A 668 -12.13 -15.62 -1.55
C SER A 668 -11.89 -16.64 -0.45
N ASN A 669 -10.62 -16.77 -0.04
CA ASN A 669 -10.18 -17.51 1.12
C ASN A 669 -9.79 -16.53 2.22
N GLY A 670 -10.79 -15.86 2.82
CA GLY A 670 -10.59 -14.80 3.82
C GLY A 670 -9.44 -15.05 4.78
N VAL A 671 -8.71 -13.99 5.13
CA VAL A 671 -7.49 -14.07 5.94
C VAL A 671 -7.73 -14.86 7.23
N GLY A 672 -6.85 -15.83 7.50
CA GLY A 672 -6.94 -16.68 8.70
C GLY A 672 -8.02 -17.76 8.65
N THR A 673 -8.76 -17.92 7.55
CA THR A 673 -9.72 -19.04 7.41
C THR A 673 -9.00 -20.39 7.47
N ILE A 674 -9.66 -21.40 8.06
CA ILE A 674 -9.10 -22.75 8.19
C ILE A 674 -8.71 -23.36 6.83
N SER A 675 -9.48 -23.07 5.77
CA SER A 675 -9.18 -23.49 4.39
C SER A 675 -7.88 -22.87 3.85
N ALA A 676 -7.64 -21.58 4.12
CA ALA A 676 -6.40 -20.89 3.74
C ALA A 676 -5.20 -21.36 4.58
N GLN A 677 -5.41 -21.56 5.89
CA GLN A 677 -4.35 -22.05 6.76
C GLN A 677 -3.94 -23.48 6.42
N GLY A 678 -4.89 -24.33 5.96
CA GLY A 678 -4.61 -25.68 5.51
C GLY A 678 -3.63 -25.73 4.34
N CYS A 679 -3.87 -24.94 3.29
CA CYS A 679 -2.96 -24.90 2.14
C CYS A 679 -1.61 -24.24 2.46
N LYS A 680 -1.60 -23.15 3.23
CA LYS A 680 -0.37 -22.47 3.68
C LYS A 680 0.47 -23.31 4.64
N GLY A 681 -0.18 -24.09 5.49
CA GLY A 681 0.47 -25.06 6.37
C GLY A 681 1.17 -26.14 5.57
N ALA A 682 0.54 -26.65 4.50
CA ALA A 682 1.15 -27.60 3.59
C ALA A 682 2.37 -27.01 2.86
N VAL A 683 2.29 -25.75 2.39
CA VAL A 683 3.46 -25.04 1.81
C VAL A 683 4.57 -24.86 2.86
N SER A 684 4.22 -24.44 4.06
CA SER A 684 5.17 -24.27 5.17
C SER A 684 5.86 -25.56 5.57
N ALA A 685 5.17 -26.70 5.45
CA ALA A 685 5.75 -28.01 5.74
C ALA A 685 6.85 -28.41 4.73
N ASP A 686 6.81 -27.88 3.51
CA ASP A 686 7.83 -28.12 2.48
C ASP A 686 8.95 -27.05 2.50
N GLY A 687 8.72 -25.91 3.16
CA GLY A 687 9.63 -24.78 3.26
C GLY A 687 9.53 -23.84 2.06
N PRO A 688 8.72 -22.76 2.11
CA PRO A 688 8.59 -21.80 0.99
C PRO A 688 9.91 -21.09 0.64
N GLU A 689 10.88 -21.07 1.56
CA GLU A 689 12.24 -20.57 1.35
C GLU A 689 13.03 -21.39 0.32
N SER A 690 12.61 -22.64 0.06
CA SER A 690 13.14 -23.56 -0.95
C SER A 690 12.00 -23.98 -1.89
N PRO A 691 11.52 -23.06 -2.75
CA PRO A 691 10.26 -23.22 -3.50
C PRO A 691 10.25 -24.46 -4.42
N GLU A 692 11.40 -24.96 -4.84
CA GLU A 692 11.52 -26.21 -5.61
C GLU A 692 11.07 -27.47 -4.86
N ARG A 693 11.02 -27.43 -3.53
CA ARG A 693 10.53 -28.54 -2.68
C ARG A 693 9.03 -28.54 -2.51
N VAL A 694 8.40 -27.37 -2.66
CA VAL A 694 6.98 -27.20 -2.42
C VAL A 694 6.18 -27.94 -3.48
N GLN A 695 5.27 -28.80 -3.03
CA GLN A 695 4.36 -29.53 -3.89
C GLN A 695 2.98 -28.84 -3.94
N ILE A 696 2.63 -28.27 -5.10
CA ILE A 696 1.38 -27.50 -5.26
C ILE A 696 0.15 -28.38 -5.04
N ASN A 697 0.19 -29.62 -5.51
CA ASN A 697 -0.88 -30.59 -5.26
C ASN A 697 -1.03 -30.87 -3.75
N LYS A 698 0.08 -30.96 -2.99
CA LYS A 698 0.04 -31.07 -1.52
C LYS A 698 -0.54 -29.81 -0.86
N GLY A 699 -0.19 -28.62 -1.36
CA GLY A 699 -0.85 -27.37 -0.97
C GLY A 699 -2.37 -27.44 -1.12
N MET A 700 -2.84 -27.91 -2.28
CA MET A 700 -4.26 -28.09 -2.54
C MET A 700 -4.91 -29.19 -1.68
N LEU A 701 -4.19 -30.28 -1.38
CA LEU A 701 -4.64 -31.28 -0.40
C LEU A 701 -4.82 -30.66 0.98
N GLY A 702 -3.90 -29.78 1.40
CA GLY A 702 -4.03 -29.05 2.65
C GLY A 702 -5.35 -28.27 2.73
N PHE A 703 -5.79 -27.66 1.62
CA PHE A 703 -7.13 -27.07 1.53
C PHE A 703 -8.23 -28.14 1.64
N LEU A 704 -8.15 -29.21 0.85
CA LEU A 704 -9.18 -30.25 0.78
C LEU A 704 -9.40 -30.96 2.12
N THR A 705 -8.36 -31.18 2.91
CA THR A 705 -8.47 -31.78 4.25
C THR A 705 -9.02 -30.81 5.30
N HIS A 706 -8.99 -29.51 5.03
CA HIS A 706 -9.49 -28.44 5.91
C HIS A 706 -10.83 -27.87 5.42
N THR A 707 -11.53 -28.62 4.56
CA THR A 707 -12.91 -28.36 4.15
C THR A 707 -13.76 -29.60 4.41
N GLY A 708 -15.03 -29.40 4.70
CA GLY A 708 -15.95 -30.47 5.09
C GLY A 708 -17.34 -29.92 5.41
N PHE A 709 -18.18 -30.74 6.05
CA PHE A 709 -19.56 -30.34 6.36
C PHE A 709 -19.66 -29.07 7.21
N ALA A 710 -18.74 -28.87 8.18
CA ALA A 710 -18.71 -27.66 9.00
C ALA A 710 -18.09 -26.43 8.30
N HIS A 711 -17.17 -26.63 7.36
CA HIS A 711 -16.50 -25.54 6.62
C HIS A 711 -16.59 -25.83 5.12
N GLY A 712 -17.66 -25.33 4.50
CA GLY A 712 -18.03 -25.57 3.10
C GLY A 712 -19.37 -26.28 2.92
N GLY A 713 -19.93 -26.89 3.98
CA GLY A 713 -21.23 -27.58 3.93
C GLY A 713 -22.46 -26.72 4.26
N ASN A 714 -22.30 -25.52 4.83
CA ASN A 714 -23.43 -24.63 5.18
C ASN A 714 -24.36 -24.32 3.99
N GLY A 715 -23.84 -24.32 2.76
CA GLY A 715 -24.66 -24.15 1.56
C GLY A 715 -25.69 -25.26 1.38
N TYR A 716 -25.38 -26.50 1.81
CA TYR A 716 -26.32 -27.60 1.82
C TYR A 716 -27.38 -27.46 2.91
N GLU A 717 -27.04 -26.95 4.10
CA GLU A 717 -28.03 -26.66 5.14
C GLU A 717 -29.10 -25.66 4.66
N GLY A 718 -28.67 -24.64 3.90
CA GLY A 718 -29.59 -23.71 3.23
C GLY A 718 -30.47 -24.38 2.18
N ILE A 719 -29.90 -25.32 1.41
CA ILE A 719 -30.67 -26.14 0.45
C ILE A 719 -31.69 -27.02 1.17
N GLN A 720 -31.32 -27.71 2.25
CA GLN A 720 -32.25 -28.54 3.03
C GLN A 720 -33.37 -27.70 3.63
N PHE A 721 -33.05 -26.56 4.23
CA PHE A 721 -34.05 -25.62 4.73
C PHE A 721 -35.08 -25.23 3.66
N LEU A 722 -34.62 -24.98 2.43
CA LEU A 722 -35.51 -24.66 1.31
C LEU A 722 -36.28 -25.89 0.80
N ILE A 723 -35.67 -27.08 0.76
CA ILE A 723 -36.36 -28.33 0.40
C ILE A 723 -37.48 -28.62 1.41
N GLU A 724 -37.23 -28.48 2.71
CA GLU A 724 -38.25 -28.62 3.76
C GLU A 724 -39.38 -27.60 3.60
N SER A 725 -39.03 -26.36 3.23
CA SER A 725 -40.01 -25.28 3.08
C SER A 725 -40.87 -25.41 1.82
N PHE A 726 -40.35 -26.02 0.75
CA PHE A 726 -41.00 -26.10 -0.56
C PHE A 726 -41.38 -27.52 -1.01
N GLY A 727 -41.00 -28.56 -0.27
CA GLY A 727 -41.13 -29.96 -0.68
C GLY A 727 -42.56 -30.36 -1.03
N ASP A 728 -43.52 -29.92 -0.21
CA ASP A 728 -44.95 -30.19 -0.38
C ASP A 728 -45.64 -29.27 -1.39
N THR A 729 -44.91 -28.30 -1.97
CA THR A 729 -45.46 -27.37 -2.97
C THR A 729 -45.46 -27.99 -4.38
N LYS A 730 -46.23 -27.37 -5.29
CA LYS A 730 -46.23 -27.70 -6.73
C LYS A 730 -45.21 -26.88 -7.53
N LEU A 731 -44.23 -26.25 -6.87
CA LEU A 731 -43.21 -25.43 -7.53
C LEU A 731 -42.42 -26.28 -8.53
N ALA A 732 -42.56 -26.01 -9.82
CA ALA A 732 -41.83 -26.71 -10.89
C ALA A 732 -40.52 -26.00 -11.25
N ASP A 733 -40.54 -24.67 -11.30
CA ASP A 733 -39.40 -23.83 -11.67
C ASP A 733 -39.29 -22.66 -10.67
N ALA A 734 -38.10 -22.51 -10.09
CA ALA A 734 -37.77 -21.46 -9.14
C ALA A 734 -37.62 -20.07 -9.78
N GLY A 735 -37.51 -20.00 -11.12
CA GLY A 735 -37.51 -18.76 -11.90
C GLY A 735 -38.90 -18.30 -12.36
N ALA A 736 -39.96 -19.07 -12.11
CA ALA A 736 -41.30 -18.75 -12.59
C ALA A 736 -41.84 -17.45 -11.97
N ALA A 737 -42.29 -16.52 -12.81
CA ALA A 737 -42.84 -15.23 -12.36
C ALA A 737 -44.21 -15.37 -11.69
N ASP A 738 -44.98 -16.38 -12.07
CA ASP A 738 -46.27 -16.74 -11.48
C ASP A 738 -46.19 -18.16 -10.92
N HIS A 739 -45.65 -18.27 -9.71
CA HIS A 739 -45.45 -19.54 -9.02
C HIS A 739 -46.68 -19.95 -8.17
N GLY A 740 -47.70 -19.10 -8.05
CA GLY A 740 -48.94 -19.40 -7.32
C GLY A 740 -48.78 -19.66 -5.81
N LEU A 741 -47.69 -19.21 -5.19
CA LEU A 741 -47.39 -19.42 -3.76
C LEU A 741 -47.44 -18.10 -2.99
N ASP A 742 -48.08 -18.08 -1.82
CA ASP A 742 -48.04 -16.95 -0.89
C ASP A 742 -46.82 -17.09 0.04
N LEU A 743 -45.69 -16.53 -0.43
CA LEU A 743 -44.43 -16.57 0.32
C LEU A 743 -44.53 -15.86 1.68
N LYS A 744 -45.37 -14.83 1.81
CA LYS A 744 -45.55 -14.10 3.06
C LYS A 744 -46.27 -14.96 4.09
N ALA A 745 -47.33 -15.67 3.68
CA ALA A 745 -48.02 -16.61 4.55
C ALA A 745 -47.10 -17.77 4.98
N MET A 746 -46.36 -18.36 4.04
CA MET A 746 -45.38 -19.42 4.33
C MET A 746 -44.29 -18.97 5.32
N ALA A 747 -43.73 -17.78 5.11
CA ALA A 747 -42.70 -17.21 5.99
C ALA A 747 -43.25 -16.87 7.38
N THR A 748 -44.48 -16.37 7.46
CA THR A 748 -45.15 -16.06 8.73
C THR A 748 -45.43 -17.32 9.55
N ASP A 749 -45.88 -18.38 8.91
CA ASP A 749 -46.09 -19.69 9.56
C ASP A 749 -44.77 -20.25 10.10
N TYR A 750 -43.71 -20.22 9.29
CA TYR A 750 -42.37 -20.64 9.71
C TYR A 750 -41.86 -19.81 10.91
N ALA A 751 -41.99 -18.48 10.86
CA ALA A 751 -41.54 -17.59 11.93
C ALA A 751 -42.26 -17.87 13.26
N ARG A 752 -43.57 -18.15 13.23
CA ARG A 752 -44.32 -18.55 14.44
C ARG A 752 -43.82 -19.86 15.02
N LYS A 753 -43.69 -20.91 14.20
CA LYS A 753 -43.16 -22.23 14.61
C LYS A 753 -41.77 -22.11 15.22
N PHE A 754 -40.86 -21.41 14.55
CA PHE A 754 -39.50 -21.18 15.04
C PHE A 754 -39.49 -20.36 16.35
N GLY A 755 -40.39 -19.37 16.48
CA GLY A 755 -40.58 -18.60 17.70
C GLY A 755 -41.00 -19.45 18.90
N ASP A 756 -41.90 -20.42 18.68
CA ASP A 756 -42.37 -21.34 19.70
C ASP A 756 -41.29 -22.39 20.07
N GLU A 757 -40.57 -22.93 19.08
CA GLU A 757 -39.38 -23.77 19.30
C GLU A 757 -38.33 -23.05 20.17
N LYS A 758 -38.04 -21.78 19.85
CA LYS A 758 -37.08 -20.95 20.58
C LYS A 758 -37.50 -20.70 22.03
N LYS A 759 -38.79 -20.47 22.29
CA LYS A 759 -39.34 -20.31 23.65
C LYS A 759 -39.23 -21.62 24.44
N ALA A 760 -39.61 -22.74 23.82
CA ALA A 760 -39.54 -24.07 24.43
C ALA A 760 -38.09 -24.47 24.76
N GLY A 761 -37.15 -24.27 23.82
CA GLY A 761 -35.72 -24.55 24.05
C GLY A 761 -35.14 -23.70 25.18
N LYS A 762 -35.49 -22.41 25.26
CA LYS A 762 -35.08 -21.53 26.36
C LYS A 762 -35.61 -22.01 27.71
N ALA A 763 -36.84 -22.52 27.77
CA ALA A 763 -37.41 -23.09 28.99
C ALA A 763 -36.68 -24.37 29.45
N LEU A 764 -36.10 -25.12 28.51
CA LEU A 764 -35.36 -26.36 28.75
C LEU A 764 -33.83 -26.17 28.87
N GLY A 765 -33.33 -24.93 28.77
CA GLY A 765 -31.88 -24.65 28.77
C GLY A 765 -31.14 -25.18 27.54
N LEU A 766 -31.86 -25.53 26.47
CA LEU A 766 -31.27 -26.06 25.24
C LEU A 766 -30.84 -24.91 24.31
N PRO A 767 -29.71 -25.07 23.58
CA PRO A 767 -29.31 -24.11 22.57
C PRO A 767 -30.35 -24.06 21.44
N VAL A 768 -30.69 -22.86 21.01
CA VAL A 768 -31.64 -22.63 19.90
C VAL A 768 -30.90 -22.84 18.60
N ARG A 769 -31.46 -23.65 17.69
CA ARG A 769 -30.88 -23.85 16.35
C ARG A 769 -30.86 -22.54 15.56
N ASN A 770 -29.82 -22.33 14.77
CA ASN A 770 -29.74 -21.20 13.85
C ASN A 770 -30.56 -21.49 12.58
N ILE A 771 -31.04 -20.44 11.92
CA ILE A 771 -31.62 -20.55 10.58
C ILE A 771 -30.48 -20.44 9.57
N PRO A 772 -30.21 -21.46 8.74
CA PRO A 772 -29.10 -21.42 7.79
C PRO A 772 -29.22 -20.23 6.84
N GLY A 773 -28.12 -19.49 6.68
CA GLY A 773 -28.06 -18.36 5.76
C GLY A 773 -28.71 -17.05 6.23
N VAL A 774 -29.18 -17.00 7.50
CA VAL A 774 -29.79 -15.80 8.09
C VAL A 774 -28.86 -15.15 9.12
N ASN A 775 -28.79 -13.82 9.04
CA ASN A 775 -27.98 -12.92 9.87
C ASN A 775 -26.46 -13.01 9.61
N HIS A 776 -25.71 -12.00 10.06
CA HIS A 776 -24.25 -11.93 9.90
C HIS A 776 -23.60 -11.20 11.09
N PRO A 777 -22.44 -11.67 11.61
CA PRO A 777 -21.82 -11.09 12.80
C PRO A 777 -21.33 -9.64 12.62
N VAL A 778 -21.05 -9.23 11.37
CA VAL A 778 -20.55 -7.89 11.00
C VAL A 778 -21.70 -6.91 10.70
N PHE A 779 -22.75 -7.35 10.00
CA PHE A 779 -23.83 -6.48 9.52
C PHE A 779 -24.99 -6.46 10.53
N LYS A 780 -24.79 -5.76 11.65
CA LYS A 780 -25.72 -5.71 12.78
C LYS A 780 -25.86 -4.29 13.33
N GLY A 781 -26.92 -4.04 14.11
CA GLY A 781 -27.11 -2.80 14.85
C GLY A 781 -28.11 -1.82 14.22
N HIS A 782 -28.74 -2.20 13.12
CA HIS A 782 -29.80 -1.42 12.48
C HIS A 782 -31.17 -2.08 12.69
N VAL A 783 -32.25 -1.30 12.45
CA VAL A 783 -33.63 -1.81 12.45
C VAL A 783 -33.82 -2.84 11.33
N VAL A 784 -33.22 -2.57 10.17
CA VAL A 784 -33.10 -3.50 9.05
C VAL A 784 -31.63 -3.66 8.73
N ASN A 785 -31.11 -4.88 8.90
CA ASN A 785 -29.72 -5.18 8.54
C ASN A 785 -29.67 -5.67 7.09
N HIS A 786 -28.68 -5.19 6.34
CA HIS A 786 -28.42 -5.64 4.97
C HIS A 786 -27.00 -6.18 4.85
N ASP A 787 -26.85 -7.29 4.13
CA ASP A 787 -25.54 -7.72 3.63
C ASP A 787 -25.34 -7.03 2.27
N PRO A 788 -24.32 -6.16 2.12
CA PRO A 788 -24.11 -5.41 0.87
C PRO A 788 -23.89 -6.34 -0.34
N ARG A 789 -23.44 -7.58 -0.12
CA ARG A 789 -23.26 -8.57 -1.18
C ARG A 789 -24.60 -9.11 -1.68
N GLU A 790 -25.52 -9.37 -0.76
CA GLU A 790 -26.87 -9.82 -1.12
C GLU A 790 -27.61 -8.75 -1.92
N VAL A 791 -27.59 -7.49 -1.45
CA VAL A 791 -28.25 -6.37 -2.13
C VAL A 791 -27.73 -6.21 -3.57
N TYR A 792 -26.41 -6.29 -3.74
CA TYR A 792 -25.79 -6.20 -5.06
C TYR A 792 -26.23 -7.33 -6.00
N ILE A 793 -26.23 -8.58 -5.52
CA ILE A 793 -26.64 -9.73 -6.32
C ILE A 793 -28.14 -9.67 -6.64
N ALA A 794 -28.97 -9.26 -5.69
CA ALA A 794 -30.39 -9.02 -5.92
C ALA A 794 -30.61 -8.04 -7.07
N GLN A 795 -29.88 -6.92 -7.07
CA GLN A 795 -29.96 -5.92 -8.13
C GLN A 795 -29.46 -6.47 -9.47
N LEU A 796 -28.33 -7.18 -9.48
CA LEU A 796 -27.74 -7.76 -10.69
C LEU A 796 -28.71 -8.72 -11.41
N PHE A 797 -29.43 -9.55 -10.66
CA PHE A 797 -30.43 -10.46 -11.24
C PHE A 797 -31.71 -9.74 -11.66
N ALA A 798 -32.14 -8.73 -10.88
CA ALA A 798 -33.29 -7.91 -11.22
C ALA A 798 -33.09 -7.14 -12.55
N GLU A 799 -31.91 -6.57 -12.77
CA GLU A 799 -31.54 -5.89 -14.02
C GLU A 799 -31.57 -6.82 -15.25
N ARG A 800 -31.37 -8.13 -15.02
CA ARG A 800 -31.45 -9.16 -16.06
C ARG A 800 -32.85 -9.75 -16.23
N GLY A 801 -33.83 -9.30 -15.43
CA GLY A 801 -35.17 -9.85 -15.40
C GLY A 801 -35.23 -11.29 -14.86
N GLU A 802 -34.19 -11.75 -14.16
CA GLU A 802 -34.11 -13.09 -13.61
C GLU A 802 -34.64 -13.12 -12.18
N LYS A 803 -35.59 -14.03 -11.90
CA LYS A 803 -36.17 -14.23 -10.56
C LYS A 803 -35.62 -15.47 -9.88
N ASN A 804 -35.68 -15.49 -8.55
CA ASN A 804 -35.40 -16.66 -7.74
C ASN A 804 -36.31 -16.68 -6.51
N ILE A 805 -37.36 -17.51 -6.57
CA ILE A 805 -38.37 -17.63 -5.50
C ILE A 805 -37.76 -17.98 -4.14
N PHE A 806 -36.66 -18.75 -4.12
CA PHE A 806 -36.02 -19.15 -2.87
C PHE A 806 -35.35 -17.96 -2.18
N HIS A 807 -34.76 -17.04 -2.95
CA HIS A 807 -34.21 -15.80 -2.42
C HIS A 807 -35.32 -14.86 -1.93
N ASP A 808 -36.42 -14.78 -2.68
CA ASP A 808 -37.62 -14.03 -2.26
C ASP A 808 -38.20 -14.57 -0.95
N TYR A 809 -38.19 -15.89 -0.76
CA TYR A 809 -38.61 -16.54 0.47
C TYR A 809 -37.70 -16.19 1.66
N TYR A 810 -36.38 -16.20 1.49
CA TYR A 810 -35.46 -15.76 2.54
C TYR A 810 -35.72 -14.33 3.00
N LYS A 811 -35.97 -13.40 2.06
CA LYS A 811 -36.36 -12.02 2.37
C LYS A 811 -37.67 -11.95 3.15
N ALA A 812 -38.66 -12.78 2.77
CA ALA A 812 -39.92 -12.88 3.51
C ALA A 812 -39.73 -13.45 4.92
N VAL A 813 -38.87 -14.46 5.11
CA VAL A 813 -38.58 -15.08 6.41
C VAL A 813 -37.95 -14.08 7.38
N VAL A 814 -36.93 -13.33 6.97
CA VAL A 814 -36.28 -12.35 7.87
C VAL A 814 -37.21 -11.22 8.28
N GLN A 815 -38.13 -10.82 7.40
CA GLN A 815 -39.18 -9.84 7.70
C GLN A 815 -40.21 -10.43 8.67
N ALA A 816 -40.69 -11.65 8.41
CA ALA A 816 -41.68 -12.32 9.23
C ALA A 816 -41.18 -12.58 10.67
N LEU A 817 -39.89 -12.89 10.85
CA LEU A 817 -39.28 -13.03 12.18
C LEU A 817 -39.34 -11.74 13.00
N PHE A 818 -39.18 -10.60 12.35
CA PHE A 818 -39.33 -9.28 12.98
C PHE A 818 -40.80 -8.96 13.26
N ASP A 819 -41.67 -9.11 12.26
CA ASP A 819 -43.10 -8.80 12.36
C ASP A 819 -43.81 -9.63 13.44
N THR A 820 -43.34 -10.85 13.69
CA THR A 820 -43.85 -11.77 14.74
C THR A 820 -43.16 -11.60 16.10
N GLY A 821 -42.17 -10.69 16.21
CA GLY A 821 -41.46 -10.41 17.45
C GLY A 821 -40.44 -11.47 17.89
N VAL A 822 -40.07 -12.40 17.01
CA VAL A 822 -39.06 -13.44 17.29
C VAL A 822 -37.64 -12.86 17.33
N THR A 823 -37.42 -11.80 16.55
CA THR A 823 -36.19 -11.01 16.50
C THR A 823 -36.50 -9.53 16.77
N LYS A 824 -35.51 -8.77 17.26
CA LYS A 824 -35.67 -7.33 17.58
C LYS A 824 -35.51 -6.42 16.36
N ASN A 825 -34.97 -6.96 15.29
CA ASN A 825 -34.69 -6.29 14.02
C ASN A 825 -34.82 -7.29 12.88
N VAL A 826 -34.94 -6.78 11.66
CA VAL A 826 -34.89 -7.59 10.45
C VAL A 826 -33.43 -8.03 10.24
N PHE A 827 -33.20 -9.33 10.29
CA PHE A 827 -31.88 -9.91 10.03
C PHE A 827 -31.53 -9.80 8.54
N CYS A 828 -30.24 -9.70 8.21
CA CYS A 828 -29.82 -9.75 6.82
C CYS A 828 -29.90 -11.18 6.28
N VAL A 829 -30.18 -11.33 4.98
CA VAL A 829 -29.90 -12.57 4.25
C VAL A 829 -28.41 -12.56 3.91
N ASN A 830 -27.67 -13.58 4.34
CA ASN A 830 -26.22 -13.60 4.15
C ASN A 830 -25.84 -14.24 2.81
N ILE A 831 -24.54 -14.22 2.49
CA ILE A 831 -24.04 -14.74 1.22
C ILE A 831 -24.25 -16.26 1.04
N ASP A 832 -24.26 -17.05 2.12
CA ASP A 832 -24.45 -18.50 2.05
C ASP A 832 -25.89 -18.85 1.60
N ALA A 833 -26.89 -18.09 2.05
CA ALA A 833 -28.26 -18.21 1.53
C ALA A 833 -28.31 -17.91 0.03
N ILE A 834 -27.59 -16.88 -0.44
CA ILE A 834 -27.57 -16.54 -1.87
C ILE A 834 -26.94 -17.66 -2.69
N ILE A 835 -25.82 -18.23 -2.24
CA ILE A 835 -25.19 -19.38 -2.89
C ILE A 835 -26.15 -20.58 -2.93
N ALA A 836 -26.80 -20.90 -1.80
CA ALA A 836 -27.77 -22.00 -1.71
C ALA A 836 -28.95 -21.81 -2.65
N THR A 837 -29.53 -20.60 -2.70
CA THR A 837 -30.69 -20.30 -3.55
C THR A 837 -30.35 -20.34 -5.04
N LEU A 838 -29.17 -19.84 -5.44
CA LEU A 838 -28.71 -19.89 -6.83
C LEU A 838 -28.46 -21.32 -7.28
N LEU A 839 -27.81 -22.13 -6.45
CA LEU A 839 -27.57 -23.54 -6.77
C LEU A 839 -28.87 -24.34 -6.80
N LEU A 840 -29.75 -24.15 -5.81
CA LEU A 840 -31.02 -24.85 -5.75
C LEU A 840 -31.87 -24.54 -6.98
N LYS A 841 -31.90 -23.28 -7.45
CA LYS A 841 -32.59 -22.92 -8.70
C LYS A 841 -32.13 -23.78 -9.89
N LEU A 842 -30.83 -24.08 -10.00
CA LEU A 842 -30.28 -24.92 -11.08
C LEU A 842 -30.62 -26.41 -10.91
N LEU A 843 -30.67 -26.89 -9.66
CA LEU A 843 -30.89 -28.30 -9.33
C LEU A 843 -32.38 -28.67 -9.22
N TRP A 844 -33.24 -27.70 -8.90
CA TRP A 844 -34.65 -27.91 -8.53
C TRP A 844 -35.45 -28.71 -9.56
N PRO A 845 -35.39 -28.41 -10.88
CA PRO A 845 -36.16 -29.20 -11.86
C PRO A 845 -35.75 -30.68 -11.89
N ARG A 846 -34.48 -31.00 -11.61
CA ARG A 846 -33.96 -32.38 -11.58
C ARG A 846 -34.36 -33.09 -10.30
N PHE A 847 -34.33 -32.39 -9.18
CA PHE A 847 -34.82 -32.88 -7.91
C PHE A 847 -36.32 -33.22 -8.01
N ARG A 848 -37.14 -32.31 -8.55
CA ARG A 848 -38.59 -32.51 -8.72
C ARG A 848 -38.96 -33.64 -9.67
N THR A 849 -38.15 -33.90 -10.69
CA THR A 849 -38.36 -35.01 -11.63
C THR A 849 -37.79 -36.34 -11.16
N GLY A 850 -37.20 -36.40 -9.96
CA GLY A 850 -36.56 -37.60 -9.41
C GLY A 850 -35.26 -38.00 -10.10
N LYS A 851 -34.75 -37.17 -11.03
CA LYS A 851 -33.47 -37.39 -11.71
C LYS A 851 -32.26 -37.20 -10.79
N LEU A 852 -32.47 -36.52 -9.66
CA LEU A 852 -31.43 -36.19 -8.69
C LEU A 852 -32.00 -36.38 -7.28
N GLY A 853 -31.38 -37.27 -6.50
CA GLY A 853 -31.77 -37.55 -5.11
C GLY A 853 -31.10 -36.63 -4.09
N GLU A 854 -31.52 -36.69 -2.83
CA GLU A 854 -31.05 -35.78 -1.79
C GLU A 854 -29.53 -35.85 -1.54
N SER A 855 -28.91 -37.03 -1.55
CA SER A 855 -27.45 -37.19 -1.44
C SER A 855 -26.68 -36.57 -2.62
N SER A 856 -27.28 -36.55 -3.81
CA SER A 856 -26.70 -35.89 -4.98
C SER A 856 -26.77 -34.36 -4.86
N MET A 857 -27.77 -33.81 -4.15
CA MET A 857 -27.87 -32.37 -3.86
C MET A 857 -26.72 -31.92 -2.96
N GLU A 858 -26.45 -32.68 -1.89
CA GLU A 858 -25.33 -32.44 -0.98
C GLU A 858 -23.99 -32.46 -1.72
N THR A 859 -23.80 -33.50 -2.53
CA THR A 859 -22.61 -33.65 -3.38
C THR A 859 -22.43 -32.47 -4.33
N ALA A 860 -23.51 -32.02 -4.99
CA ALA A 860 -23.46 -30.87 -5.90
C ALA A 860 -23.16 -29.55 -5.18
N ALA A 861 -23.75 -29.33 -4.00
CA ALA A 861 -23.50 -28.17 -3.16
C ALA A 861 -22.04 -28.09 -2.73
N PHE A 862 -21.52 -29.20 -2.22
CA PHE A 862 -20.17 -29.23 -1.73
C PHE A 862 -19.15 -29.14 -2.88
N THR A 863 -19.37 -29.83 -4.00
CA THR A 863 -18.48 -29.75 -5.17
C THR A 863 -18.46 -28.36 -5.80
N SER A 864 -19.61 -27.68 -5.86
CA SER A 864 -19.68 -26.28 -6.34
C SER A 864 -18.89 -25.34 -5.45
N PHE A 865 -18.99 -25.51 -4.12
CA PHE A 865 -18.18 -24.77 -3.15
C PHE A 865 -16.68 -24.99 -3.38
N LEU A 866 -16.29 -26.25 -3.59
CA LEU A 866 -14.91 -26.63 -3.85
C LEU A 866 -14.34 -25.93 -5.09
N PHE A 867 -15.05 -25.91 -6.22
CA PHE A 867 -14.53 -25.31 -7.46
C PHE A 867 -14.13 -23.84 -7.31
N GLY A 868 -15.02 -23.01 -6.75
CA GLY A 868 -14.71 -21.60 -6.59
C GLY A 868 -13.67 -21.37 -5.49
N ARG A 869 -13.75 -22.10 -4.36
CA ARG A 869 -12.82 -21.91 -3.24
C ARG A 869 -11.40 -22.36 -3.56
N MET A 870 -11.24 -23.40 -4.39
CA MET A 870 -9.93 -23.84 -4.88
C MET A 870 -9.23 -22.78 -5.70
N ALA A 871 -9.96 -21.94 -6.45
CA ALA A 871 -9.36 -20.86 -7.23
C ALA A 871 -8.62 -19.85 -6.32
N GLY A 872 -9.25 -19.39 -5.24
CA GLY A 872 -8.54 -18.54 -4.28
C GLY A 872 -7.43 -19.26 -3.54
N CYS A 873 -7.58 -20.57 -3.25
CA CYS A 873 -6.54 -21.35 -2.58
C CYS A 873 -5.30 -21.49 -3.46
N ALA A 874 -5.45 -21.59 -4.78
CA ALA A 874 -4.33 -21.55 -5.71
C ALA A 874 -3.55 -20.23 -5.56
N GLY A 875 -4.25 -19.10 -5.42
CA GLY A 875 -3.64 -17.81 -5.10
C GLY A 875 -2.96 -17.77 -3.74
N GLU A 876 -3.55 -18.37 -2.69
CA GLU A 876 -2.91 -18.45 -1.36
C GLU A 876 -1.66 -19.34 -1.35
N ILE A 877 -1.65 -20.44 -2.13
CA ILE A 877 -0.49 -21.32 -2.29
C ILE A 877 0.64 -20.58 -3.02
N ASP A 878 0.35 -19.96 -4.18
CA ASP A 878 1.33 -19.17 -4.93
C ASP A 878 1.88 -18.01 -4.09
N ASP A 879 1.01 -17.28 -3.39
CA ASP A 879 1.41 -16.16 -2.55
C ASP A 879 2.31 -16.62 -1.39
N HIS A 880 2.02 -17.75 -0.77
CA HIS A 880 2.86 -18.31 0.30
C HIS A 880 4.20 -18.84 -0.23
N ILE A 881 4.24 -19.48 -1.40
CA ILE A 881 5.50 -19.90 -2.03
C ILE A 881 6.43 -18.68 -2.24
N ASN A 882 5.85 -17.58 -2.72
CA ASN A 882 6.58 -16.38 -3.09
C ASN A 882 6.92 -15.45 -1.91
N ARG A 883 5.98 -15.26 -0.96
CA ARG A 883 6.08 -14.31 0.16
C ARG A 883 6.22 -14.97 1.51
N GLY A 884 5.96 -16.26 1.64
CA GLY A 884 5.88 -16.94 2.93
C GLY A 884 7.24 -17.23 3.55
N ARG A 885 7.22 -17.35 4.88
CA ARG A 885 8.19 -18.06 5.70
C ARG A 885 7.51 -19.29 6.30
N ASN A 886 8.29 -20.18 6.90
CA ASN A 886 7.74 -21.26 7.72
C ASN A 886 6.76 -20.71 8.78
N MET A 887 5.53 -21.22 8.77
CA MET A 887 4.49 -20.82 9.74
C MET A 887 4.76 -21.38 11.13
N ASP A 888 4.65 -20.52 12.14
CA ASP A 888 4.47 -20.94 13.53
C ASP A 888 2.98 -21.02 13.85
N THR A 889 2.47 -22.25 14.01
CA THR A 889 1.05 -22.48 14.28
C THR A 889 0.70 -22.39 15.77
N ARG A 890 1.68 -22.27 16.67
CA ARG A 890 1.43 -22.13 18.11
C ARG A 890 0.64 -20.84 18.40
N THR A 891 -0.29 -20.94 19.34
CA THR A 891 -0.97 -19.77 19.90
C THR A 891 -0.03 -19.12 20.91
N PRO A 892 0.25 -17.81 20.82
CA PRO A 892 1.07 -17.11 21.81
C PRO A 892 0.49 -17.30 23.21
N ALA A 893 1.35 -17.53 24.20
CA ALA A 893 0.91 -17.72 25.59
C ALA A 893 0.07 -16.53 26.12
N SER A 894 0.32 -15.32 25.61
CA SER A 894 -0.46 -14.12 25.92
C SER A 894 -1.91 -14.16 25.44
N GLN A 895 -2.25 -15.06 24.51
CA GLN A 895 -3.63 -15.27 24.01
C GLN A 895 -4.30 -16.50 24.64
N CYS A 896 -3.59 -17.25 25.49
CA CYS A 896 -4.14 -18.37 26.23
C CYS A 896 -4.62 -17.90 27.61
N SER A 897 -5.87 -18.21 27.98
CA SER A 897 -6.35 -18.03 29.35
C SER A 897 -6.41 -19.38 30.06
N ARG A 898 -5.95 -19.41 31.33
CA ARG A 898 -6.15 -20.58 32.19
C ARG A 898 -7.57 -20.51 32.74
N VAL A 899 -8.42 -21.43 32.31
CA VAL A 899 -9.73 -21.62 32.92
C VAL A 899 -9.53 -22.54 34.12
N SER A 900 -9.65 -21.99 35.32
CA SER A 900 -9.58 -22.70 36.60
C SER A 900 -10.94 -23.24 37.01
#